data_AF-S2Y4B9-F1
#
_entry.id   AF-S2Y4B9-F1
#
_cell.length_a   1.000
_cell.length_b   1.000
_cell.length_c   1.000
_cell.angle_alpha   90.00
_cell.angle_beta   90.00
_cell.angle_gamma   90.00
#
_symmetry.space_group_name_H-M   'P 1'
#
loop_
_entity.id
_entity.type
_entity.pdbx_description
1 polymer ?
#
loop_
_entity_poly.entity_id
_entity_poly.type
_entity_poly.pdbx_seq_one_letter_code
_entity_poly.pdbx_strand_id
1 'polypeptide(L)'
;MTTYTQKLRRLLPALLALIMLGSLISPIQAGAIGESGNASLPQETRGQLAEGQINTQTQSTQTDRSAEIRAKVEQAIEKTKNYYIQNPPDYSKGTSHSNYWLMSALWGAGTDLENDVPWKENASPWNPASYWTVGKEKVTTSSNEDAGIVIGSIVLGKNPYKFGTRDIVHDLVAKQKENGSFFTIWGEPWAMVALDLMEAEYDQDKHIQYILSKQNATTGYFGDSDVTGWILIALAPHLDRPDVKAAVDKAVQGIHDNRNKATGEVMGQMFGENSNSVAPIINGLAAVGEDLFSEKWTMETTQLGSVNLIERFVDRYQMADGRFTWQENTLGSWQLATEQGLLAISDAVAGKSTFVRLKDYKEQELDKQTNVSVRVEGINDTLLMNKDVQVETFMEAADAFDATEQALAEASIPFEGSSSYIAKIGPEEQATFGAWDGWQYIVNDDYPGVSVGEYPIEDGDEIVWFYGNVGDIYQDIDIADEVEELTLRPNISIAPKLLEGDEIEVTVTAEYNVYNRSWELEKENEVAKIKDAAIHFNGETFRTDANGVARIPGEKARVGTYELKVTKDINGSYPRLLRQSSKIIIEEDPDSGAIPSDKTVTLSVEKRTIGLGDIIVPMEVALQNGDTAFTLLKRVADQKGVSIDYIGSGAGLYVQAIENLGEFDHGSQSGWMYSVNGTFPEYSAGNYVLKDGDVLRWQYTKDLGHDLGQGNIPDNGGGGSPGNGNSNGNNQIEIQKSIANAAKWIEKTRDFTNYDHFIDWDVLGLARAAQKVPASYYAAFESYVKAEKGEFRKVTDYERMALAITSIGKNPRNIAGYDFIEKIYNNERMTMQGTNGVIFALLALDSKNYEVPANAVWTKAKLVDWLLAEQNGDGGFPLTDGAASDIDMTAMALQALAKYQQTKEAKDATNKGLDWLSKQQLAEGGFQSAGSVNSESVSQVIIALSSLGIDLEDNRFKKEKGDLLSALQTFVNMDGGISHTKGAESNYMATQQGMMALVAYDRLKTGKTGLYDMGDVKASAPNLSFPDVKKGSFGEKEIQELAEKGVIAGFLDGTFKPNLELNRGEAAILFARALDLKAPESPAGFKDVAKSSVFYEAAHAAKAAGIFRGQGIGETFGAGEKLNREQMASVLVRAFGLKATNEKVKLADLDSVSDAHRKDAEILYQNGITLGNGNGNFDPKGSVSRAHFAVFLSRSLNNKK
;
A
#
# COMPACT_ATOMS: atom_id res chain seq x y z
N MET A 1 -63.91 -27.34 6.86
CA MET A 1 -64.94 -27.84 5.91
C MET A 1 -64.77 -27.06 4.60
N THR A 2 -64.69 -27.65 3.40
CA THR A 2 -64.81 -29.09 3.03
C THR A 2 -64.12 -29.40 1.68
N THR A 3 -62.85 -29.83 1.67
CA THR A 3 -62.23 -30.47 0.47
C THR A 3 -60.97 -31.28 0.78
N TYR A 4 -60.01 -30.75 1.55
CA TYR A 4 -58.70 -31.41 1.71
C TYR A 4 -58.70 -32.72 2.51
N THR A 5 -59.72 -32.97 3.34
CA THR A 5 -59.80 -34.12 4.26
C THR A 5 -60.12 -35.47 3.57
N GLN A 6 -60.19 -35.53 2.23
CA GLN A 6 -60.62 -36.75 1.50
C GLN A 6 -59.56 -37.47 0.66
N LYS A 7 -58.42 -36.86 0.27
CA LYS A 7 -57.46 -37.52 -0.63
C LYS A 7 -56.43 -38.44 0.08
N LEU A 8 -55.95 -38.07 1.26
CA LEU A 8 -54.90 -38.85 1.96
C LEU A 8 -55.37 -40.16 2.61
N ARG A 9 -56.69 -40.39 2.74
CA ARG A 9 -57.27 -41.64 3.31
C ARG A 9 -57.31 -42.85 2.34
N ARG A 10 -56.63 -42.80 1.18
CA ARG A 10 -56.74 -43.84 0.13
C ARG A 10 -55.47 -44.57 -0.31
N LEU A 11 -54.27 -44.20 0.17
CA LEU A 11 -53.02 -44.88 -0.20
C LEU A 11 -52.42 -45.79 0.90
N LEU A 12 -52.96 -45.73 2.12
CA LEU A 12 -52.55 -46.60 3.25
C LEU A 12 -52.63 -48.14 3.00
N PRO A 13 -53.46 -48.70 2.09
CA PRO A 13 -53.48 -50.15 1.87
C PRO A 13 -52.33 -50.71 1.03
N ALA A 14 -51.56 -49.88 0.30
CA ALA A 14 -50.75 -50.36 -0.82
C ALA A 14 -49.38 -50.96 -0.45
N LEU A 15 -48.71 -50.44 0.60
CA LEU A 15 -47.35 -50.86 0.96
C LEU A 15 -47.29 -52.02 1.97
N LEU A 16 -48.43 -52.35 2.61
CA LEU A 16 -48.53 -53.36 3.67
C LEU A 16 -48.72 -54.81 3.16
N ALA A 17 -48.65 -55.02 1.83
CA ALA A 17 -48.94 -56.29 1.18
C ALA A 17 -47.72 -57.01 0.57
N LEU A 18 -46.53 -56.39 0.57
CA LEU A 18 -45.29 -56.99 0.06
C LEU A 18 -44.43 -57.68 1.13
N ILE A 19 -44.94 -57.78 2.37
CA ILE A 19 -44.39 -58.63 3.44
C ILE A 19 -45.35 -59.82 3.62
N MET A 20 -45.36 -60.77 2.68
CA MET A 20 -46.08 -62.06 2.81
C MET A 20 -45.71 -63.05 1.67
N LEU A 21 -44.53 -63.67 1.77
CA LEU A 21 -44.16 -65.03 1.31
C LEU A 21 -42.66 -65.23 1.57
N GLY A 22 -42.26 -66.34 2.18
CA GLY A 22 -40.87 -66.55 2.64
C GLY A 22 -40.31 -67.94 2.31
N SER A 23 -39.04 -68.15 2.66
CA SER A 23 -38.21 -69.36 2.44
C SER A 23 -37.92 -69.67 0.95
N LEU A 24 -36.73 -70.15 0.56
CA LEU A 24 -36.14 -71.44 0.94
C LEU A 24 -34.63 -71.56 0.61
N ILE A 25 -33.95 -72.47 1.34
CA ILE A 25 -32.79 -73.29 0.92
C ILE A 25 -31.39 -72.63 0.79
N SER A 26 -30.43 -73.24 1.51
CA SER A 26 -28.97 -73.33 1.25
C SER A 26 -28.62 -74.83 1.09
N PRO A 27 -27.36 -75.31 0.85
CA PRO A 27 -26.08 -74.64 0.61
C PRO A 27 -25.34 -75.25 -0.64
N ILE A 28 -24.08 -75.73 -0.51
CA ILE A 28 -23.24 -76.55 -1.45
C ILE A 28 -22.43 -75.74 -2.50
N GLN A 29 -21.11 -75.92 -2.74
CA GLN A 29 -20.02 -76.68 -2.06
C GLN A 29 -18.61 -76.17 -2.46
N ALA A 30 -17.58 -76.49 -1.65
CA ALA A 30 -16.14 -76.77 -1.94
C ALA A 30 -15.30 -75.96 -2.98
N GLY A 31 -13.98 -75.77 -2.83
CA GLY A 31 -13.08 -76.09 -1.70
C GLY A 31 -11.62 -76.42 -2.14
N ALA A 32 -10.61 -75.94 -1.38
CA ALA A 32 -9.15 -76.11 -1.60
C ALA A 32 -8.61 -75.48 -2.92
N ILE A 33 -7.29 -75.31 -3.17
CA ILE A 33 -6.03 -75.85 -2.62
C ILE A 33 -4.89 -74.79 -2.78
N GLY A 34 -3.70 -74.93 -2.16
CA GLY A 34 -2.46 -74.39 -2.77
C GLY A 34 -1.42 -73.57 -1.95
N GLU A 35 -0.93 -74.10 -0.82
CA GLU A 35 0.48 -74.06 -0.34
C GLU A 35 1.44 -72.82 -0.36
N SER A 36 2.15 -72.68 0.79
CA SER A 36 3.59 -72.31 0.97
C SER A 36 4.05 -70.83 1.09
N GLY A 37 5.19 -70.59 1.78
CA GLY A 37 5.79 -69.24 1.94
C GLY A 37 7.00 -69.13 2.88
N ASN A 38 6.81 -69.38 4.18
CA ASN A 38 7.84 -69.59 5.24
C ASN A 38 8.84 -68.45 5.65
N ALA A 39 8.64 -67.91 6.87
CA ALA A 39 9.63 -67.60 7.94
C ALA A 39 10.90 -66.74 7.72
N SER A 40 11.17 -65.78 8.64
CA SER A 40 12.33 -65.78 9.60
C SER A 40 12.52 -64.46 10.40
N LEU A 41 13.12 -64.58 11.60
CA LEU A 41 13.63 -63.53 12.52
C LEU A 41 15.19 -63.38 12.32
N PRO A 42 16.03 -62.64 13.10
CA PRO A 42 15.83 -61.99 14.42
C PRO A 42 16.60 -60.66 14.77
N GLN A 43 16.35 -60.14 15.99
CA GLN A 43 17.28 -59.54 16.98
C GLN A 43 18.30 -58.41 16.63
N GLU A 44 18.39 -57.39 17.51
CA GLU A 44 19.34 -57.43 18.65
C GLU A 44 18.94 -56.50 19.84
N THR A 45 19.82 -56.26 20.84
CA THR A 45 19.38 -56.04 22.24
C THR A 45 20.27 -55.13 23.12
N ARG A 46 19.64 -54.49 24.13
CA ARG A 46 20.15 -53.99 25.43
C ARG A 46 21.12 -52.78 25.48
N GLY A 47 20.70 -51.78 26.27
CA GLY A 47 21.53 -51.00 27.19
C GLY A 47 20.83 -50.93 28.56
N GLN A 48 21.57 -50.89 29.68
CA GLN A 48 21.02 -50.90 31.04
C GLN A 48 21.38 -49.62 31.82
N LEU A 49 20.63 -49.37 32.91
CA LEU A 49 20.90 -48.58 34.16
C LEU A 49 19.63 -47.77 34.52
N ALA A 50 19.22 -47.57 35.78
CA ALA A 50 19.46 -48.26 37.06
C ALA A 50 18.29 -47.92 38.04
N GLU A 51 18.17 -48.62 39.16
CA GLU A 51 17.02 -48.49 40.09
C GLU A 51 17.08 -47.21 40.96
N GLY A 52 15.90 -46.62 41.28
CA GLY A 52 15.81 -45.26 41.84
C GLY A 52 14.61 -44.94 42.78
N GLN A 53 14.15 -45.91 43.57
CA GLN A 53 13.33 -45.75 44.80
C GLN A 53 11.96 -45.00 44.80
N ILE A 54 10.92 -45.77 45.17
CA ILE A 54 9.92 -45.46 46.24
C ILE A 54 8.93 -44.29 46.03
N ASN A 55 7.80 -44.67 45.41
CA ASN A 55 6.43 -44.54 45.96
C ASN A 55 5.77 -43.16 46.20
N THR A 56 4.98 -42.71 45.21
CA THR A 56 3.77 -41.90 45.39
C THR A 56 2.60 -42.40 44.52
N GLN A 57 2.19 -43.67 44.69
CA GLN A 57 1.05 -44.23 43.94
C GLN A 57 -0.31 -43.70 44.45
N THR A 58 -0.84 -42.64 43.81
CA THR A 58 -2.30 -42.48 43.63
C THR A 58 -2.74 -41.48 42.56
N GLN A 59 -1.87 -40.55 42.09
CA GLN A 59 -2.29 -39.47 41.18
C GLN A 59 -1.95 -39.65 39.68
N SER A 60 -1.01 -40.52 39.28
CA SER A 60 -0.60 -40.59 37.87
C SER A 60 -1.70 -41.15 36.94
N THR A 61 -2.39 -42.20 37.37
CA THR A 61 -3.30 -43.00 36.53
C THR A 61 -4.50 -42.21 35.98
N GLN A 62 -4.88 -41.11 36.63
CA GLN A 62 -6.01 -40.26 36.20
C GLN A 62 -5.60 -39.37 35.01
N THR A 63 -4.44 -38.71 35.10
CA THR A 63 -3.89 -37.90 34.01
C THR A 63 -3.53 -38.76 32.81
N ASP A 64 -2.95 -39.94 33.05
CA ASP A 64 -2.64 -40.93 32.01
C ASP A 64 -3.91 -41.29 31.22
N ARG A 65 -5.03 -41.61 31.91
CA ARG A 65 -6.27 -42.06 31.24
C ARG A 65 -6.96 -40.97 30.43
N SER A 66 -6.99 -39.72 30.91
CA SER A 66 -7.54 -38.62 30.12
C SER A 66 -6.72 -38.34 28.85
N ALA A 67 -5.39 -38.49 28.93
CA ALA A 67 -4.50 -38.38 27.77
C ALA A 67 -4.67 -39.53 26.77
N GLU A 68 -4.85 -40.78 27.24
CA GLU A 68 -5.18 -41.93 26.38
C GLU A 68 -6.44 -41.68 25.54
N ILE A 69 -7.51 -41.18 26.17
CA ILE A 69 -8.78 -40.90 25.49
C ILE A 69 -8.59 -39.76 24.48
N ARG A 70 -7.91 -38.67 24.85
CA ARG A 70 -7.59 -37.56 23.94
C ARG A 70 -6.84 -38.03 22.69
N ALA A 71 -5.73 -38.76 22.86
CA ALA A 71 -4.94 -39.27 21.75
C ALA A 71 -5.74 -40.24 20.82
N LYS A 72 -6.67 -41.00 21.39
CA LYS A 72 -7.60 -41.89 20.66
C LYS A 72 -8.64 -41.11 19.83
N VAL A 73 -9.11 -39.97 20.34
CA VAL A 73 -10.05 -39.06 19.65
C VAL A 73 -9.31 -38.23 18.57
N GLU A 74 -8.08 -37.81 18.82
CA GLU A 74 -7.20 -37.16 17.83
C GLU A 74 -6.89 -38.11 16.65
N GLN A 75 -6.62 -39.39 16.93
CA GLN A 75 -6.53 -40.43 15.89
C GLN A 75 -7.87 -40.70 15.16
N ALA A 76 -9.02 -40.38 15.77
CA ALA A 76 -10.31 -40.50 15.12
C ALA A 76 -10.52 -39.36 14.11
N ILE A 77 -10.12 -38.12 14.46
CA ILE A 77 -10.15 -36.95 13.57
C ILE A 77 -9.38 -37.25 12.28
N GLU A 78 -8.13 -37.68 12.40
CA GLU A 78 -7.26 -37.89 11.23
C GLU A 78 -7.74 -39.03 10.33
N LYS A 79 -8.38 -40.08 10.87
CA LYS A 79 -9.04 -41.11 10.04
C LYS A 79 -10.17 -40.52 9.20
N THR A 80 -11.00 -39.65 9.77
CA THR A 80 -12.14 -39.06 9.06
C THR A 80 -11.69 -37.98 8.06
N LYS A 81 -10.61 -37.22 8.34
CA LYS A 81 -9.98 -36.33 7.33
C LYS A 81 -9.45 -37.14 6.15
N ASN A 82 -8.67 -38.19 6.42
CA ASN A 82 -8.15 -39.09 5.38
C ASN A 82 -9.25 -39.78 4.56
N TYR A 83 -10.42 -40.07 5.16
CA TYR A 83 -11.58 -40.56 4.42
C TYR A 83 -12.01 -39.58 3.32
N TYR A 84 -12.19 -38.29 3.64
CA TYR A 84 -12.64 -37.28 2.68
C TYR A 84 -11.58 -36.94 1.62
N ILE A 85 -10.29 -36.97 1.98
CA ILE A 85 -9.18 -36.84 1.01
C ILE A 85 -9.22 -37.99 -0.01
N GLN A 86 -9.50 -39.22 0.44
CA GLN A 86 -9.62 -40.39 -0.46
C GLN A 86 -10.98 -40.47 -1.18
N ASN A 87 -11.99 -39.76 -0.69
CA ASN A 87 -13.37 -39.77 -1.22
C ASN A 87 -13.87 -38.33 -1.46
N PRO A 88 -13.32 -37.61 -2.46
CA PRO A 88 -13.72 -36.27 -2.88
C PRO A 88 -15.22 -35.96 -2.72
N PRO A 89 -15.61 -34.91 -1.98
CA PRO A 89 -16.99 -34.45 -1.88
C PRO A 89 -17.58 -34.05 -3.25
N ASP A 90 -18.89 -34.26 -3.43
CA ASP A 90 -19.60 -34.10 -4.71
C ASP A 90 -20.84 -33.21 -4.56
N TYR A 91 -20.64 -31.89 -4.62
CA TYR A 91 -21.73 -30.91 -4.55
C TYR A 91 -22.53 -30.76 -5.85
N SER A 92 -22.15 -31.44 -6.94
CA SER A 92 -22.81 -31.32 -8.25
C SER A 92 -24.23 -31.92 -8.33
N LYS A 93 -24.64 -32.74 -7.33
CA LYS A 93 -25.85 -33.60 -7.41
C LYS A 93 -26.84 -33.47 -6.24
N GLY A 94 -26.62 -32.55 -5.30
CA GLY A 94 -27.44 -32.42 -4.09
C GLY A 94 -28.69 -31.55 -4.26
N THR A 95 -29.86 -32.03 -3.81
CA THR A 95 -31.13 -31.27 -3.81
C THR A 95 -31.69 -31.02 -2.40
N SER A 96 -30.81 -30.97 -1.38
CA SER A 96 -31.15 -30.67 0.01
C SER A 96 -30.05 -29.81 0.62
N HIS A 97 -30.45 -28.72 1.28
CA HIS A 97 -29.69 -27.84 2.18
C HIS A 97 -28.16 -27.84 2.06
N SER A 98 -27.60 -26.70 1.63
CA SER A 98 -26.22 -26.25 1.83
C SER A 98 -25.38 -27.13 2.77
N ASN A 99 -24.36 -27.81 2.25
CA ASN A 99 -23.52 -28.75 3.03
C ASN A 99 -22.53 -28.04 3.98
N TYR A 100 -22.93 -26.94 4.63
CA TYR A 100 -22.12 -26.24 5.62
C TYR A 100 -21.67 -27.16 6.75
N TRP A 101 -22.43 -28.22 7.06
CA TRP A 101 -22.06 -29.27 8.01
C TRP A 101 -20.71 -29.94 7.69
N LEU A 102 -20.50 -30.36 6.44
CA LEU A 102 -19.23 -30.98 6.04
C LEU A 102 -18.08 -29.99 6.07
N MET A 103 -18.32 -28.79 5.57
CA MET A 103 -17.31 -27.73 5.48
C MET A 103 -16.88 -27.31 6.90
N SER A 104 -17.85 -27.09 7.81
CA SER A 104 -17.61 -26.77 9.22
C SER A 104 -16.86 -27.89 9.92
N ALA A 105 -17.19 -29.16 9.64
CA ALA A 105 -16.53 -30.30 10.24
C ALA A 105 -15.07 -30.45 9.79
N LEU A 106 -14.77 -30.22 8.50
CA LEU A 106 -13.42 -30.26 7.95
C LEU A 106 -12.56 -29.06 8.43
N TRP A 107 -13.11 -27.84 8.38
CA TRP A 107 -12.46 -26.64 8.92
C TRP A 107 -12.20 -26.77 10.42
N GLY A 108 -13.22 -27.22 11.17
CA GLY A 108 -13.16 -27.45 12.61
C GLY A 108 -12.09 -28.48 13.01
N ALA A 109 -11.79 -29.44 12.12
CA ALA A 109 -10.76 -30.45 12.23
C ALA A 109 -9.36 -30.00 11.75
N GLY A 110 -9.17 -28.71 11.45
CA GLY A 110 -7.89 -28.16 10.97
C GLY A 110 -7.52 -28.71 9.60
N THR A 111 -8.37 -28.44 8.60
CA THR A 111 -8.17 -28.76 7.18
C THR A 111 -8.31 -27.48 6.38
N ASP A 112 -7.34 -27.15 5.53
CA ASP A 112 -7.50 -26.07 4.56
C ASP A 112 -8.55 -26.50 3.52
N LEU A 113 -9.69 -25.80 3.47
CA LEU A 113 -10.79 -26.19 2.60
C LEU A 113 -10.52 -25.90 1.13
N GLU A 114 -9.62 -24.98 0.78
CA GLU A 114 -9.25 -24.70 -0.61
C GLU A 114 -8.10 -25.61 -1.06
N ASN A 115 -7.06 -25.75 -0.23
CA ASN A 115 -5.79 -26.39 -0.61
C ASN A 115 -5.69 -27.89 -0.23
N ASP A 116 -6.22 -28.33 0.93
CA ASP A 116 -6.09 -29.73 1.38
C ASP A 116 -7.22 -30.64 0.87
N VAL A 117 -8.38 -30.08 0.50
CA VAL A 117 -9.56 -30.87 0.10
C VAL A 117 -9.59 -31.08 -1.43
N PRO A 118 -9.38 -32.32 -1.94
CA PRO A 118 -9.43 -32.59 -3.37
C PRO A 118 -10.88 -32.65 -3.87
N TRP A 119 -11.53 -31.50 -4.02
CA TRP A 119 -12.89 -31.40 -4.55
C TRP A 119 -13.03 -32.08 -5.92
N LYS A 120 -14.20 -32.66 -6.21
CA LYS A 120 -14.45 -33.15 -7.57
C LYS A 120 -14.49 -32.00 -8.58
N GLU A 121 -14.09 -32.31 -9.80
CA GLU A 121 -14.18 -31.42 -10.95
C GLU A 121 -15.59 -30.82 -11.08
N ASN A 122 -15.67 -29.49 -11.21
CA ASN A 122 -16.92 -28.70 -11.22
C ASN A 122 -17.80 -28.81 -9.95
N ALA A 123 -17.24 -29.26 -8.83
CA ALA A 123 -17.92 -29.34 -7.53
C ALA A 123 -17.19 -28.60 -6.38
N SER A 124 -16.05 -27.95 -6.66
CA SER A 124 -15.39 -27.03 -5.72
C SER A 124 -16.33 -25.87 -5.33
N PRO A 125 -16.41 -25.48 -4.04
CA PRO A 125 -17.17 -24.32 -3.60
C PRO A 125 -16.81 -23.01 -4.33
N TRP A 126 -15.53 -22.80 -4.64
CA TRP A 126 -14.99 -21.60 -5.33
C TRP A 126 -15.13 -21.65 -6.86
N ASN A 127 -15.71 -22.71 -7.44
CA ASN A 127 -15.96 -22.74 -8.89
C ASN A 127 -16.93 -21.60 -9.29
N PRO A 128 -16.69 -20.85 -10.39
CA PRO A 128 -17.61 -19.78 -10.80
C PRO A 128 -19.06 -20.21 -11.09
N ALA A 129 -19.32 -21.50 -11.35
CA ALA A 129 -20.67 -22.07 -11.51
C ALA A 129 -21.18 -22.84 -10.26
N SER A 130 -20.46 -22.75 -9.14
CA SER A 130 -20.85 -23.34 -7.85
C SER A 130 -22.07 -22.65 -7.25
N TYR A 131 -22.90 -23.41 -6.53
CA TYR A 131 -23.99 -22.85 -5.72
C TYR A 131 -23.51 -21.81 -4.69
N TRP A 132 -22.26 -21.92 -4.22
CA TRP A 132 -21.65 -20.96 -3.30
C TRP A 132 -21.07 -19.71 -3.99
N THR A 133 -21.20 -19.60 -5.32
CA THR A 133 -20.74 -18.44 -6.10
C THR A 133 -21.89 -17.76 -6.84
N VAL A 134 -22.70 -18.51 -7.61
CA VAL A 134 -23.89 -17.94 -8.30
C VAL A 134 -25.14 -17.84 -7.42
N GLY A 135 -25.11 -18.40 -6.21
CA GLY A 135 -26.31 -18.63 -5.42
C GLY A 135 -27.32 -19.52 -6.14
N LYS A 136 -28.61 -19.35 -5.84
CA LYS A 136 -29.75 -19.81 -6.67
C LYS A 136 -30.90 -18.83 -6.45
N GLU A 137 -31.60 -18.44 -7.51
CA GLU A 137 -32.72 -17.49 -7.53
C GLU A 137 -34.01 -17.99 -6.82
N LYS A 138 -33.88 -18.52 -5.60
CA LYS A 138 -35.00 -18.70 -4.69
C LYS A 138 -35.28 -17.37 -4.00
N VAL A 139 -36.28 -16.65 -4.50
CA VAL A 139 -36.86 -15.45 -3.88
C VAL A 139 -37.44 -15.73 -2.48
N THR A 140 -37.66 -17.01 -2.12
CA THR A 140 -38.04 -17.41 -0.75
C THR A 140 -37.29 -18.66 -0.30
N THR A 141 -36.66 -18.56 0.87
CA THR A 141 -36.02 -19.65 1.63
C THR A 141 -36.52 -19.59 3.08
N SER A 142 -36.39 -20.72 3.77
CA SER A 142 -36.69 -20.82 5.20
C SER A 142 -35.52 -20.30 6.05
N SER A 143 -35.81 -19.80 7.27
CA SER A 143 -34.80 -19.27 8.20
C SER A 143 -33.67 -20.27 8.52
N ASN A 144 -33.92 -21.58 8.37
CA ASN A 144 -32.93 -22.65 8.53
C ASN A 144 -32.11 -22.93 7.25
N GLU A 145 -32.63 -22.62 6.07
CA GLU A 145 -31.81 -22.55 4.83
C GLU A 145 -30.90 -21.32 4.91
N ASP A 146 -31.45 -20.16 5.28
CA ASP A 146 -30.71 -18.89 5.36
C ASP A 146 -29.55 -18.96 6.37
N ALA A 147 -29.81 -19.39 7.61
CA ALA A 147 -28.77 -19.60 8.62
C ALA A 147 -27.67 -20.59 8.16
N GLY A 148 -28.02 -21.63 7.42
CA GLY A 148 -27.08 -22.59 6.86
C GLY A 148 -26.29 -22.07 5.65
N ILE A 149 -26.80 -21.05 4.96
CA ILE A 149 -26.04 -20.32 3.94
C ILE A 149 -25.05 -19.37 4.64
N VAL A 150 -25.50 -18.57 5.63
CA VAL A 150 -24.63 -17.68 6.41
C VAL A 150 -23.42 -18.43 6.98
N ILE A 151 -23.65 -19.49 7.77
CA ILE A 151 -22.58 -20.30 8.36
C ILE A 151 -21.68 -20.93 7.29
N GLY A 152 -22.26 -21.38 6.17
CA GLY A 152 -21.51 -21.98 5.07
C GLY A 152 -20.63 -21.00 4.31
N SER A 153 -21.07 -19.75 4.12
CA SER A 153 -20.27 -18.69 3.51
C SER A 153 -19.09 -18.31 4.41
N ILE A 154 -19.30 -18.17 5.72
CA ILE A 154 -18.22 -17.86 6.68
C ILE A 154 -17.12 -18.93 6.65
N VAL A 155 -17.52 -20.20 6.64
CA VAL A 155 -16.58 -21.33 6.57
C VAL A 155 -15.79 -21.38 5.25
N LEU A 156 -16.33 -20.81 4.16
CA LEU A 156 -15.69 -20.76 2.84
C LEU A 156 -14.89 -19.47 2.58
N GLY A 157 -14.91 -18.52 3.51
CA GLY A 157 -14.37 -17.19 3.26
C GLY A 157 -15.18 -16.42 2.21
N LYS A 158 -16.50 -16.35 2.36
CA LYS A 158 -17.44 -15.67 1.45
C LYS A 158 -18.42 -14.75 2.18
N ASN A 159 -18.83 -13.64 1.58
CA ASN A 159 -19.70 -12.66 2.23
C ASN A 159 -21.19 -13.05 2.16
N PRO A 160 -21.89 -13.35 3.28
CA PRO A 160 -23.30 -13.75 3.26
C PRO A 160 -24.29 -12.59 3.10
N TYR A 161 -23.85 -11.33 3.21
CA TYR A 161 -24.63 -10.16 2.77
C TYR A 161 -24.74 -10.11 1.22
N LYS A 162 -23.91 -10.87 0.49
CA LYS A 162 -23.78 -10.81 -0.98
C LYS A 162 -23.87 -12.18 -1.65
N PHE A 163 -24.77 -13.04 -1.18
CA PHE A 163 -24.88 -14.42 -1.67
C PHE A 163 -25.60 -14.48 -3.04
N GLY A 164 -24.86 -14.15 -4.09
CA GLY A 164 -25.44 -13.84 -5.40
C GLY A 164 -26.24 -12.54 -5.31
N THR A 165 -27.51 -12.56 -5.73
CA THR A 165 -28.39 -11.38 -5.71
C THR A 165 -29.18 -11.19 -4.40
N ARG A 166 -28.73 -11.78 -3.29
CA ARG A 166 -29.45 -11.74 -2.00
C ARG A 166 -28.53 -11.49 -0.81
N ASP A 167 -28.96 -10.55 0.03
CA ASP A 167 -28.52 -10.44 1.41
C ASP A 167 -29.26 -11.45 2.28
N ILE A 168 -28.55 -12.50 2.70
CA ILE A 168 -29.11 -13.61 3.46
C ILE A 168 -29.25 -13.26 4.95
N VAL A 169 -28.46 -12.30 5.45
CA VAL A 169 -28.46 -11.87 6.84
C VAL A 169 -29.69 -11.02 7.12
N HIS A 170 -29.94 -9.99 6.30
CA HIS A 170 -31.18 -9.21 6.37
C HIS A 170 -32.42 -10.07 6.08
N ASP A 171 -32.33 -11.00 5.12
CA ASP A 171 -33.40 -11.98 4.89
C ASP A 171 -33.70 -12.83 6.13
N LEU A 172 -32.69 -13.19 6.93
CA LEU A 172 -32.84 -13.95 8.16
C LEU A 172 -33.43 -13.08 9.28
N VAL A 173 -32.88 -11.88 9.52
CA VAL A 173 -33.38 -10.90 10.50
C VAL A 173 -34.87 -10.60 10.27
N ALA A 174 -35.27 -10.35 9.02
CA ALA A 174 -36.66 -10.06 8.64
C ALA A 174 -37.64 -11.22 8.91
N LYS A 175 -37.14 -12.42 9.23
CA LYS A 175 -37.96 -13.60 9.59
C LYS A 175 -38.14 -13.77 11.12
N GLN A 176 -37.64 -12.84 11.94
CA GLN A 176 -37.94 -12.83 13.37
C GLN A 176 -39.43 -12.53 13.62
N LYS A 177 -40.10 -13.38 14.43
CA LYS A 177 -41.49 -13.18 14.83
C LYS A 177 -41.56 -12.30 16.09
N GLU A 178 -42.73 -11.67 16.32
CA GLU A 178 -43.03 -10.84 17.50
C GLU A 178 -42.63 -11.45 18.86
N ASN A 179 -42.67 -12.79 18.96
CA ASN A 179 -42.29 -13.56 20.15
C ASN A 179 -40.79 -13.93 20.23
N GLY A 180 -39.94 -13.30 19.41
CA GLY A 180 -38.49 -13.54 19.34
C GLY A 180 -38.05 -14.71 18.47
N SER A 181 -38.95 -15.61 18.05
CA SER A 181 -38.57 -16.86 17.35
C SER A 181 -38.39 -16.70 15.84
N PHE A 182 -37.42 -17.41 15.26
CA PHE A 182 -37.19 -17.45 13.81
C PHE A 182 -37.88 -18.64 13.14
N PHE A 183 -38.06 -19.78 13.83
CA PHE A 183 -38.71 -20.95 13.26
C PHE A 183 -39.50 -21.78 14.31
N THR A 184 -39.02 -22.98 14.59
CA THR A 184 -39.38 -23.89 15.69
C THR A 184 -38.07 -24.25 16.39
N ILE A 185 -38.14 -24.84 17.59
CA ILE A 185 -36.96 -25.02 18.47
C ILE A 185 -35.77 -25.79 17.84
N TRP A 186 -36.00 -26.54 16.76
CA TRP A 186 -34.95 -27.19 15.95
C TRP A 186 -34.07 -26.23 15.13
N GLY A 187 -34.62 -25.07 14.71
CA GLY A 187 -33.94 -24.10 13.85
C GLY A 187 -33.53 -22.80 14.56
N GLU A 188 -34.03 -22.55 15.77
CA GLU A 188 -33.58 -21.41 16.59
C GLU A 188 -32.07 -21.38 16.87
N PRO A 189 -31.37 -22.52 17.10
CA PRO A 189 -29.93 -22.51 17.36
C PRO A 189 -29.13 -21.99 16.17
N TRP A 190 -29.50 -22.40 14.96
CA TRP A 190 -28.82 -21.99 13.74
C TRP A 190 -29.09 -20.54 13.40
N ALA A 191 -30.31 -20.04 13.65
CA ALA A 191 -30.60 -18.62 13.54
C ALA A 191 -29.75 -17.79 14.51
N MET A 192 -29.64 -18.21 15.78
CA MET A 192 -28.81 -17.52 16.79
C MET A 192 -27.32 -17.58 16.41
N VAL A 193 -26.77 -18.78 16.14
CA VAL A 193 -25.36 -18.95 15.73
C VAL A 193 -25.03 -18.12 14.48
N ALA A 194 -25.90 -18.09 13.47
CA ALA A 194 -25.68 -17.30 12.26
C ALA A 194 -25.71 -15.79 12.53
N LEU A 195 -26.64 -15.30 13.35
CA LEU A 195 -26.77 -13.87 13.66
C LEU A 195 -25.70 -13.39 14.64
N ASP A 196 -25.30 -14.20 15.62
CA ASP A 196 -24.20 -13.90 16.57
C ASP A 196 -22.81 -13.95 15.90
N LEU A 197 -22.65 -14.79 14.87
CA LEU A 197 -21.47 -14.77 13.99
C LEU A 197 -21.43 -13.49 13.16
N MET A 198 -22.56 -13.08 12.58
CA MET A 198 -22.63 -11.85 11.77
C MET A 198 -22.70 -10.56 12.58
N GLU A 199 -23.01 -10.65 13.88
CA GLU A 199 -23.24 -9.51 14.79
C GLU A 199 -24.41 -8.63 14.33
N ALA A 200 -25.38 -9.26 13.66
CA ALA A 200 -26.52 -8.59 13.04
C ALA A 200 -27.48 -7.99 14.08
N GLU A 201 -28.08 -6.83 13.75
CA GLU A 201 -29.10 -6.22 14.62
C GLU A 201 -30.43 -6.99 14.58
N TYR A 202 -30.80 -7.61 15.70
CA TYR A 202 -32.11 -8.24 15.90
C TYR A 202 -32.54 -8.20 17.36
N ASP A 203 -33.77 -8.60 17.68
CA ASP A 203 -34.23 -8.69 19.08
C ASP A 203 -33.70 -9.97 19.75
N GLN A 204 -32.39 -9.99 19.97
CA GLN A 204 -31.63 -11.08 20.60
C GLN A 204 -32.18 -11.38 22.00
N ASP A 205 -32.63 -10.35 22.74
CA ASP A 205 -33.20 -10.50 24.08
C ASP A 205 -34.51 -11.31 24.04
N LYS A 206 -35.46 -10.98 23.15
CA LYS A 206 -36.66 -11.81 22.95
C LYS A 206 -36.31 -13.20 22.41
N HIS A 207 -35.27 -13.35 21.58
CA HIS A 207 -34.88 -14.66 21.06
C HIS A 207 -34.31 -15.57 22.15
N ILE A 208 -33.42 -15.04 23.01
CA ILE A 208 -32.92 -15.72 24.21
C ILE A 208 -34.08 -16.08 25.12
N GLN A 209 -35.00 -15.14 25.46
CA GLN A 209 -36.17 -15.46 26.29
C GLN A 209 -37.09 -16.51 25.61
N TYR A 210 -37.21 -16.51 24.28
CA TYR A 210 -37.94 -17.56 23.56
C TYR A 210 -37.27 -18.93 23.72
N ILE A 211 -35.94 -19.02 23.60
CA ILE A 211 -35.17 -20.26 23.80
C ILE A 211 -35.28 -20.73 25.25
N LEU A 212 -35.02 -19.85 26.23
CA LEU A 212 -35.14 -20.14 27.67
C LEU A 212 -36.55 -20.63 28.05
N SER A 213 -37.61 -20.08 27.45
CA SER A 213 -38.99 -20.57 27.68
C SER A 213 -39.28 -21.98 27.16
N LYS A 214 -38.35 -22.64 26.44
CA LYS A 214 -38.45 -24.05 26.03
C LYS A 214 -37.71 -25.01 26.94
N GLN A 215 -36.98 -24.54 27.95
CA GLN A 215 -36.27 -25.43 28.86
C GLN A 215 -37.24 -26.25 29.71
N ASN A 216 -37.07 -27.57 29.70
CA ASN A 216 -37.83 -28.49 30.51
C ASN A 216 -37.47 -28.30 31.99
N ALA A 217 -38.47 -27.98 32.82
CA ALA A 217 -38.28 -27.70 34.23
C ALA A 217 -37.66 -28.89 35.01
N THR A 218 -37.87 -30.12 34.55
CA THR A 218 -37.44 -31.36 35.22
C THR A 218 -36.13 -31.92 34.66
N THR A 219 -35.95 -31.98 33.34
CA THR A 219 -34.76 -32.59 32.72
C THR A 219 -33.66 -31.59 32.36
N GLY A 220 -33.93 -30.29 32.38
CA GLY A 220 -32.99 -29.25 31.91
C GLY A 220 -32.84 -29.17 30.38
N TYR A 221 -33.39 -30.14 29.64
CA TYR A 221 -33.30 -30.19 28.18
C TYR A 221 -34.18 -29.13 27.52
N PHE A 222 -33.74 -28.62 26.37
CA PHE A 222 -34.54 -27.80 25.47
C PHE A 222 -35.09 -28.69 24.36
N GLY A 223 -36.34 -29.13 24.47
CA GLY A 223 -36.91 -30.15 23.58
C GLY A 223 -36.39 -31.55 23.90
N ASP A 224 -35.47 -32.07 23.08
CA ASP A 224 -34.78 -33.35 23.25
C ASP A 224 -33.25 -33.16 23.33
N SER A 225 -32.50 -34.25 23.36
CA SER A 225 -31.04 -34.28 23.51
C SER A 225 -30.35 -33.58 22.33
N ASP A 226 -30.82 -33.89 21.13
CA ASP A 226 -30.35 -33.38 19.84
C ASP A 226 -30.45 -31.85 19.82
N VAL A 227 -31.63 -31.31 20.13
CA VAL A 227 -31.89 -29.86 20.19
C VAL A 227 -31.21 -29.19 21.39
N THR A 228 -31.09 -29.88 22.54
CA THR A 228 -30.35 -29.37 23.71
C THR A 228 -28.88 -29.15 23.39
N GLY A 229 -28.24 -30.08 22.69
CA GLY A 229 -26.85 -29.95 22.25
C GLY A 229 -26.63 -28.72 21.38
N TRP A 230 -27.47 -28.52 20.35
CA TRP A 230 -27.38 -27.33 19.49
C TRP A 230 -27.67 -26.02 20.25
N ILE A 231 -28.61 -26.02 21.21
CA ILE A 231 -28.88 -24.83 22.05
C ILE A 231 -27.72 -24.49 22.98
N LEU A 232 -26.96 -25.48 23.47
CA LEU A 232 -25.74 -25.19 24.24
C LEU A 232 -24.67 -24.50 23.40
N ILE A 233 -24.56 -24.79 22.08
CA ILE A 233 -23.70 -24.00 21.18
C ILE A 233 -24.20 -22.56 21.08
N ALA A 234 -25.49 -22.38 20.77
CA ALA A 234 -26.09 -21.07 20.58
C ALA A 234 -26.04 -20.19 21.84
N LEU A 235 -26.11 -20.77 23.03
CA LEU A 235 -26.04 -20.05 24.31
C LEU A 235 -24.61 -19.86 24.85
N ALA A 236 -23.58 -20.48 24.25
CA ALA A 236 -22.20 -20.39 24.73
C ALA A 236 -21.59 -18.96 24.67
N PRO A 237 -21.89 -18.10 23.67
CA PRO A 237 -21.45 -16.71 23.69
C PRO A 237 -22.07 -15.87 24.82
N HIS A 238 -23.24 -16.28 25.32
CA HIS A 238 -24.12 -15.49 26.20
C HIS A 238 -24.04 -15.91 27.68
N LEU A 239 -22.93 -16.53 28.10
CA LEU A 239 -22.73 -17.09 29.45
C LEU A 239 -22.45 -16.04 30.54
N ASP A 240 -22.25 -14.77 30.16
CA ASP A 240 -22.22 -13.62 31.06
C ASP A 240 -23.61 -13.34 31.68
N ARG A 241 -24.68 -13.61 30.93
CA ARG A 241 -26.07 -13.43 31.37
C ARG A 241 -26.44 -14.45 32.45
N PRO A 242 -26.88 -14.03 33.65
CA PRO A 242 -27.19 -14.96 34.73
C PRO A 242 -28.37 -15.92 34.44
N ASP A 243 -29.32 -15.53 33.60
CA ASP A 243 -30.46 -16.36 33.20
C ASP A 243 -30.04 -17.47 32.21
N VAL A 244 -29.22 -17.12 31.21
CA VAL A 244 -28.60 -18.09 30.29
C VAL A 244 -27.67 -19.04 31.05
N LYS A 245 -26.76 -18.52 31.89
CA LYS A 245 -25.81 -19.35 32.65
C LYS A 245 -26.53 -20.38 33.53
N ALA A 246 -27.57 -19.98 34.24
CA ALA A 246 -28.38 -20.88 35.07
C ALA A 246 -29.13 -21.94 34.25
N ALA A 247 -29.57 -21.61 33.03
CA ALA A 247 -30.18 -22.56 32.12
C ALA A 247 -29.16 -23.53 31.53
N VAL A 248 -27.98 -23.06 31.12
CA VAL A 248 -26.87 -23.88 30.63
C VAL A 248 -26.41 -24.86 31.70
N ASP A 249 -26.12 -24.41 32.93
CA ASP A 249 -25.69 -25.29 34.03
C ASP A 249 -26.71 -26.41 34.31
N LYS A 250 -28.01 -26.06 34.23
CA LYS A 250 -29.11 -27.01 34.39
C LYS A 250 -29.22 -28.00 33.22
N ALA A 251 -28.94 -27.58 32.00
CA ALA A 251 -28.90 -28.46 30.83
C ALA A 251 -27.69 -29.41 30.91
N VAL A 252 -26.50 -28.91 31.23
CA VAL A 252 -25.27 -29.72 31.43
C VAL A 252 -25.48 -30.78 32.52
N GLN A 253 -26.01 -30.39 33.69
CA GLN A 253 -26.35 -31.34 34.76
C GLN A 253 -27.42 -32.35 34.32
N GLY A 254 -28.44 -31.88 33.58
CA GLY A 254 -29.46 -32.73 32.99
C GLY A 254 -28.89 -33.78 32.03
N ILE A 255 -27.91 -33.42 31.20
CA ILE A 255 -27.26 -34.35 30.26
C ILE A 255 -26.49 -35.41 31.02
N HIS A 256 -25.69 -35.01 32.02
CA HIS A 256 -24.95 -35.92 32.89
C HIS A 256 -25.89 -36.93 33.58
N ASP A 257 -26.96 -36.46 34.21
CA ASP A 257 -27.83 -37.29 35.05
C ASP A 257 -28.79 -38.21 34.27
N ASN A 258 -29.06 -37.90 33.00
CA ASN A 258 -29.92 -38.71 32.11
C ASN A 258 -29.14 -39.68 31.20
N ARG A 259 -27.82 -39.86 31.41
CA ARG A 259 -27.04 -40.93 30.75
C ARG A 259 -27.57 -42.33 31.13
N ASN A 260 -27.55 -43.24 30.17
CA ASN A 260 -28.01 -44.61 30.37
C ASN A 260 -27.06 -45.37 31.31
N LYS A 261 -27.56 -45.76 32.49
CA LYS A 261 -26.81 -46.49 33.52
C LYS A 261 -26.32 -47.88 33.09
N ALA A 262 -26.81 -48.40 31.96
CA ALA A 262 -26.33 -49.66 31.38
C ALA A 262 -25.10 -49.51 30.47
N THR A 263 -25.01 -48.43 29.70
CA THR A 263 -24.07 -48.28 28.56
C THR A 263 -23.19 -47.02 28.64
N GLY A 264 -23.57 -46.04 29.46
CA GLY A 264 -22.93 -44.73 29.52
C GLY A 264 -23.37 -43.75 28.42
N GLU A 265 -24.29 -44.16 27.53
CA GLU A 265 -24.73 -43.37 26.38
C GLU A 265 -25.73 -42.26 26.76
N VAL A 266 -25.86 -41.23 25.91
CA VAL A 266 -26.98 -40.28 25.97
C VAL A 266 -28.13 -40.80 25.10
N MET A 267 -29.35 -40.82 25.64
CA MET A 267 -30.54 -41.30 24.94
C MET A 267 -31.11 -40.25 23.98
N GLY A 268 -31.24 -40.55 22.69
CA GLY A 268 -32.03 -39.76 21.74
C GLY A 268 -33.53 -40.03 21.89
N GLN A 269 -34.37 -38.99 21.88
CA GLN A 269 -35.79 -39.10 22.27
C GLN A 269 -36.62 -40.03 21.36
N MET A 270 -36.29 -40.10 20.07
CA MET A 270 -37.15 -40.74 19.06
C MET A 270 -36.65 -42.15 18.63
N PHE A 271 -35.35 -42.42 18.73
CA PHE A 271 -34.71 -43.64 18.23
C PHE A 271 -33.70 -44.29 19.19
N GLY A 272 -33.55 -43.78 20.42
CA GLY A 272 -32.61 -44.29 21.42
C GLY A 272 -31.16 -43.91 21.14
N GLU A 273 -30.24 -44.81 21.45
CA GLU A 273 -28.78 -44.61 21.37
C GLU A 273 -28.30 -44.52 19.92
N ASN A 274 -28.04 -43.31 19.43
CA ASN A 274 -27.60 -43.07 18.04
C ASN A 274 -26.64 -41.87 17.95
N SER A 275 -25.71 -41.89 16.99
CA SER A 275 -24.64 -40.89 16.90
C SER A 275 -25.14 -39.47 16.65
N ASN A 276 -26.19 -39.31 15.85
CA ASN A 276 -26.78 -38.01 15.52
C ASN A 276 -27.44 -37.30 16.72
N SER A 277 -27.72 -38.01 17.82
CA SER A 277 -28.14 -37.40 19.10
C SER A 277 -26.98 -37.18 20.09
N VAL A 278 -25.90 -37.94 19.98
CA VAL A 278 -24.74 -37.86 20.89
C VAL A 278 -23.72 -36.80 20.42
N ALA A 279 -23.55 -36.63 19.11
CA ALA A 279 -22.71 -35.59 18.51
C ALA A 279 -23.14 -34.16 18.92
N PRO A 280 -24.40 -33.71 18.73
CA PRO A 280 -24.90 -32.43 19.24
C PRO A 280 -24.54 -32.16 20.69
N ILE A 281 -24.68 -33.18 21.54
CA ILE A 281 -24.39 -33.09 22.96
C ILE A 281 -22.89 -32.85 23.19
N ILE A 282 -22.02 -33.60 22.52
CA ILE A 282 -20.57 -33.39 22.56
C ILE A 282 -20.21 -31.95 22.11
N ASN A 283 -20.74 -31.50 20.98
CA ASN A 283 -20.52 -30.14 20.47
C ASN A 283 -20.98 -29.07 21.48
N GLY A 284 -22.19 -29.22 22.02
CA GLY A 284 -22.78 -28.28 22.98
C GLY A 284 -22.03 -28.22 24.31
N LEU A 285 -21.59 -29.36 24.84
CA LEU A 285 -20.79 -29.42 26.06
C LEU A 285 -19.42 -28.76 25.84
N ALA A 286 -18.75 -29.05 24.72
CA ALA A 286 -17.49 -28.39 24.35
C ALA A 286 -17.66 -26.89 24.09
N ALA A 287 -18.81 -26.43 23.58
CA ALA A 287 -19.11 -25.01 23.41
C ALA A 287 -19.12 -24.25 24.74
N VAL A 288 -19.70 -24.85 25.79
CA VAL A 288 -19.82 -24.23 27.13
C VAL A 288 -18.62 -24.53 28.05
N GLY A 289 -17.51 -25.03 27.50
CA GLY A 289 -16.23 -25.20 28.20
C GLY A 289 -16.08 -26.48 29.04
N GLU A 290 -16.84 -27.54 28.73
CA GLU A 290 -16.71 -28.83 29.42
C GLU A 290 -15.51 -29.65 28.92
N ASP A 291 -14.59 -30.02 29.81
CA ASP A 291 -13.55 -31.01 29.50
C ASP A 291 -14.14 -32.43 29.44
N LEU A 292 -14.50 -32.85 28.23
CA LEU A 292 -15.06 -34.17 27.93
C LEU A 292 -14.09 -35.35 28.19
N PHE A 293 -12.79 -35.08 28.37
CA PHE A 293 -11.79 -36.10 28.73
C PHE A 293 -11.68 -36.34 30.24
N SER A 294 -12.27 -35.46 31.06
CA SER A 294 -12.24 -35.53 32.52
C SER A 294 -13.13 -36.64 33.09
N GLU A 295 -12.90 -36.98 34.37
CA GLU A 295 -13.75 -37.92 35.11
C GLU A 295 -15.22 -37.48 35.21
N LYS A 296 -15.53 -36.18 35.08
CA LYS A 296 -16.93 -35.70 35.07
C LYS A 296 -17.77 -36.33 33.95
N TRP A 297 -17.12 -36.70 32.84
CA TRP A 297 -17.77 -37.34 31.70
C TRP A 297 -17.52 -38.85 31.62
N THR A 298 -16.95 -39.44 32.69
CA THR A 298 -16.76 -40.88 32.88
C THR A 298 -17.75 -41.41 33.92
N MET A 299 -18.38 -42.56 33.66
CA MET A 299 -19.29 -43.19 34.62
C MET A 299 -19.16 -44.71 34.62
N GLU A 300 -19.42 -45.32 35.79
CA GLU A 300 -19.56 -46.77 35.91
C GLU A 300 -20.92 -47.22 35.35
N THR A 301 -20.89 -48.18 34.44
CA THR A 301 -22.05 -48.70 33.72
C THR A 301 -22.30 -50.17 34.04
N THR A 302 -23.57 -50.61 34.07
CA THR A 302 -23.92 -51.98 34.47
C THR A 302 -23.66 -53.06 33.42
N GLN A 303 -23.22 -52.69 32.21
CA GLN A 303 -22.89 -53.65 31.14
C GLN A 303 -21.48 -53.50 30.55
N LEU A 304 -20.91 -52.28 30.54
CA LEU A 304 -19.64 -51.99 29.85
C LEU A 304 -18.48 -51.59 30.80
N GLY A 305 -18.73 -51.47 32.11
CA GLY A 305 -17.73 -51.00 33.08
C GLY A 305 -17.60 -49.48 33.08
N SER A 306 -16.39 -48.96 33.30
CA SER A 306 -16.10 -47.52 33.30
C SER A 306 -16.10 -46.96 31.88
N VAL A 307 -16.96 -45.98 31.58
CA VAL A 307 -17.19 -45.46 30.23
C VAL A 307 -17.19 -43.93 30.20
N ASN A 308 -16.19 -43.36 29.52
CA ASN A 308 -16.15 -41.95 29.14
C ASN A 308 -17.07 -41.65 27.92
N LEU A 309 -17.71 -40.48 27.91
CA LEU A 309 -18.66 -40.09 26.86
C LEU A 309 -18.05 -39.98 25.46
N ILE A 310 -16.93 -39.25 25.31
CA ILE A 310 -16.31 -39.05 23.99
C ILE A 310 -15.57 -40.32 23.52
N GLU A 311 -15.00 -41.09 24.46
CA GLU A 311 -14.42 -42.41 24.14
C GLU A 311 -15.48 -43.37 23.56
N ARG A 312 -16.64 -43.47 24.23
CA ARG A 312 -17.74 -44.35 23.82
C ARG A 312 -18.26 -43.98 22.45
N PHE A 313 -18.39 -42.68 22.17
CA PHE A 313 -18.86 -42.18 20.89
C PHE A 313 -17.97 -42.66 19.72
N VAL A 314 -16.64 -42.54 19.87
CA VAL A 314 -15.68 -43.03 18.88
C VAL A 314 -15.76 -44.56 18.75
N ASP A 315 -15.68 -45.30 19.86
CA ASP A 315 -15.67 -46.77 19.86
C ASP A 315 -16.94 -47.40 19.29
N ARG A 316 -18.11 -46.74 19.48
CA ARG A 316 -19.40 -47.29 19.06
C ARG A 316 -19.73 -46.97 17.61
N TYR A 317 -19.38 -45.77 17.14
CA TYR A 317 -19.92 -45.23 15.89
C TYR A 317 -18.89 -45.06 14.77
N GLN A 318 -17.59 -44.88 15.06
CA GLN A 318 -16.58 -44.74 14.01
C GLN A 318 -16.26 -46.09 13.35
N MET A 319 -16.31 -46.12 12.02
CA MET A 319 -15.97 -47.23 11.15
C MET A 319 -14.45 -47.32 10.94
N ALA A 320 -13.96 -48.50 10.56
CA ALA A 320 -12.54 -48.71 10.28
C ALA A 320 -11.97 -47.86 9.13
N ASP A 321 -12.84 -47.29 8.28
CA ASP A 321 -12.51 -46.36 7.20
C ASP A 321 -12.70 -44.87 7.56
N GLY A 322 -12.89 -44.55 8.84
CA GLY A 322 -13.03 -43.18 9.35
C GLY A 322 -14.43 -42.59 9.28
N ARG A 323 -15.39 -43.22 8.59
CA ARG A 323 -16.79 -42.76 8.57
C ARG A 323 -17.50 -43.01 9.90
N PHE A 324 -18.67 -42.43 10.11
CA PHE A 324 -19.54 -42.75 11.26
C PHE A 324 -20.85 -43.43 10.82
N THR A 325 -21.33 -44.34 11.66
CA THR A 325 -22.65 -44.99 11.56
C THR A 325 -23.71 -44.22 12.37
N TRP A 326 -24.97 -44.28 11.94
CA TRP A 326 -26.09 -43.69 12.70
C TRP A 326 -26.39 -44.52 13.96
N GLN A 327 -26.57 -45.83 13.80
CA GLN A 327 -26.77 -46.80 14.87
C GLN A 327 -25.79 -47.96 14.73
N GLU A 328 -25.40 -48.53 15.87
CA GLU A 328 -24.52 -49.68 15.97
C GLU A 328 -25.03 -50.85 15.09
N ASN A 329 -24.16 -51.41 14.24
CA ASN A 329 -24.48 -52.46 13.25
C ASN A 329 -25.42 -52.05 12.09
N THR A 330 -25.70 -50.76 11.85
CA THR A 330 -26.39 -50.35 10.62
C THR A 330 -25.48 -50.43 9.39
N LEU A 331 -25.91 -51.16 8.35
CA LEU A 331 -25.16 -51.33 7.11
C LEU A 331 -25.26 -50.10 6.21
N GLY A 332 -24.45 -49.08 6.54
CA GLY A 332 -24.25 -47.89 5.72
C GLY A 332 -23.84 -46.69 6.58
N SER A 333 -22.76 -46.00 6.19
CA SER A 333 -22.45 -44.69 6.73
C SER A 333 -23.54 -43.70 6.35
N TRP A 334 -24.10 -42.98 7.30
CA TRP A 334 -24.95 -41.84 7.00
C TRP A 334 -24.04 -40.62 6.89
N GLN A 335 -24.15 -39.86 5.79
CA GLN A 335 -23.30 -38.70 5.53
C GLN A 335 -23.34 -37.72 6.72
N LEU A 336 -24.54 -37.35 7.16
CA LEU A 336 -24.78 -36.49 8.32
C LEU A 336 -24.17 -37.03 9.63
N ALA A 337 -24.13 -38.35 9.82
CA ALA A 337 -23.49 -38.95 11.00
C ALA A 337 -21.96 -38.78 10.97
N THR A 338 -21.35 -38.80 9.78
CA THR A 338 -19.90 -38.56 9.60
C THR A 338 -19.56 -37.08 9.74
N GLU A 339 -20.38 -36.19 9.20
CA GLU A 339 -20.24 -34.73 9.33
C GLU A 339 -20.36 -34.29 10.80
N GLN A 340 -21.46 -34.65 11.47
CA GLN A 340 -21.66 -34.33 12.89
C GLN A 340 -20.66 -35.08 13.78
N GLY A 341 -20.28 -36.31 13.42
CA GLY A 341 -19.27 -37.09 14.15
C GLY A 341 -17.89 -36.45 14.14
N LEU A 342 -17.43 -35.97 12.98
CA LEU A 342 -16.17 -35.23 12.84
C LEU A 342 -16.20 -33.89 13.58
N LEU A 343 -17.29 -33.13 13.46
CA LEU A 343 -17.46 -31.87 14.17
C LEU A 343 -17.40 -32.08 15.70
N ALA A 344 -18.08 -33.10 16.22
CA ALA A 344 -18.13 -33.44 17.64
C ALA A 344 -16.75 -33.79 18.22
N ILE A 345 -15.99 -34.68 17.57
CA ILE A 345 -14.65 -35.05 18.04
C ILE A 345 -13.66 -33.88 17.94
N SER A 346 -13.80 -33.00 16.95
CA SER A 346 -12.94 -31.83 16.76
C SER A 346 -13.20 -30.76 17.83
N ASP A 347 -14.47 -30.47 18.14
CA ASP A 347 -14.85 -29.54 19.20
C ASP A 347 -14.41 -30.04 20.58
N ALA A 348 -14.55 -31.35 20.84
CA ALA A 348 -14.06 -31.97 22.08
C ALA A 348 -12.54 -31.78 22.25
N VAL A 349 -11.75 -32.05 21.20
CA VAL A 349 -10.28 -31.89 21.21
C VAL A 349 -9.88 -30.41 21.36
N ALA A 350 -10.61 -29.49 20.75
CA ALA A 350 -10.37 -28.05 20.84
C ALA A 350 -10.79 -27.45 22.21
N GLY A 351 -11.74 -28.07 22.93
CA GLY A 351 -12.31 -27.52 24.16
C GLY A 351 -13.17 -26.26 23.96
N LYS A 352 -13.49 -25.94 22.70
CA LYS A 352 -14.32 -24.80 22.26
C LYS A 352 -14.96 -25.17 20.92
N SER A 353 -16.26 -24.91 20.77
CA SER A 353 -16.98 -25.31 19.56
C SER A 353 -16.50 -24.57 18.31
N THR A 354 -16.46 -25.28 17.19
CA THR A 354 -16.14 -24.79 15.85
C THR A 354 -16.87 -23.49 15.52
N PHE A 355 -18.15 -23.35 15.85
CA PHE A 355 -18.91 -22.14 15.54
C PHE A 355 -18.47 -20.92 16.36
N VAL A 356 -17.92 -21.13 17.56
CA VAL A 356 -17.33 -20.03 18.36
C VAL A 356 -15.88 -19.77 17.92
N ARG A 357 -15.14 -20.80 17.48
CA ARG A 357 -13.83 -20.62 16.82
C ARG A 357 -13.93 -19.90 15.47
N LEU A 358 -15.03 -20.09 14.74
CA LEU A 358 -15.33 -19.34 13.53
C LEU A 358 -15.59 -17.86 13.84
N LYS A 359 -16.10 -17.50 15.03
CA LYS A 359 -16.15 -16.09 15.46
C LYS A 359 -14.75 -15.55 15.76
N ASP A 360 -13.91 -16.29 16.50
CA ASP A 360 -12.51 -15.87 16.73
C ASP A 360 -11.75 -15.64 15.41
N TYR A 361 -11.98 -16.50 14.41
CA TYR A 361 -11.39 -16.41 13.08
C TYR A 361 -11.98 -15.25 12.26
N LYS A 362 -13.31 -15.07 12.30
CA LYS A 362 -14.01 -13.91 11.71
C LYS A 362 -13.43 -12.60 12.23
N GLU A 363 -13.24 -12.48 13.54
CA GLU A 363 -12.63 -11.31 14.19
C GLU A 363 -11.17 -11.08 13.74
N GLN A 364 -10.38 -12.15 13.57
CA GLN A 364 -8.99 -12.07 13.09
C GLN A 364 -8.85 -11.69 11.60
N GLU A 365 -9.86 -11.99 10.78
CA GLU A 365 -9.89 -11.64 9.35
C GLU A 365 -10.61 -10.30 9.09
N LEU A 366 -11.54 -9.89 9.95
CA LEU A 366 -12.29 -8.62 9.87
C LEU A 366 -11.43 -7.36 10.00
N ASP A 367 -10.28 -7.43 10.69
CA ASP A 367 -9.34 -6.31 10.82
C ASP A 367 -8.73 -5.87 9.46
N LYS A 368 -9.04 -6.58 8.37
CA LYS A 368 -8.80 -6.17 6.97
C LYS A 368 -9.94 -5.27 6.47
N GLN A 369 -9.85 -3.99 6.82
CA GLN A 369 -10.63 -2.94 6.16
C GLN A 369 -9.89 -2.43 4.92
N THR A 370 -10.63 -2.17 3.83
CA THR A 370 -10.09 -1.50 2.64
C THR A 370 -10.62 -0.07 2.59
N ASN A 371 -9.72 0.91 2.53
CA ASN A 371 -10.05 2.33 2.42
C ASN A 371 -10.24 2.69 0.95
N VAL A 372 -11.44 3.14 0.58
CA VAL A 372 -11.81 3.42 -0.81
C VAL A 372 -12.49 4.78 -0.93
N SER A 373 -12.00 5.63 -1.84
CA SER A 373 -12.61 6.93 -2.17
C SER A 373 -13.67 6.74 -3.25
N VAL A 374 -14.94 6.91 -2.90
CA VAL A 374 -16.03 6.97 -3.89
C VAL A 374 -16.33 8.41 -4.27
N ARG A 375 -16.27 8.70 -5.56
CA ARG A 375 -16.76 9.96 -6.12
C ARG A 375 -17.94 9.70 -7.04
N VAL A 376 -18.96 10.57 -6.96
CA VAL A 376 -20.10 10.61 -7.87
C VAL A 376 -20.14 12.01 -8.47
N GLU A 377 -19.66 12.12 -9.69
CA GLU A 377 -19.95 13.30 -10.50
C GLU A 377 -21.40 13.17 -11.04
N GLY A 378 -22.10 14.24 -11.44
CA GLY A 378 -23.55 14.22 -11.80
C GLY A 378 -23.94 15.15 -12.97
N ILE A 379 -25.08 14.86 -13.62
CA ILE A 379 -25.75 15.57 -14.74
C ILE A 379 -25.79 17.11 -14.57
N ASN A 380 -25.73 17.68 -13.36
CA ASN A 380 -25.46 19.11 -13.19
C ASN A 380 -24.30 19.58 -12.31
N ASP A 381 -23.71 18.75 -11.43
CA ASP A 381 -22.61 19.14 -10.54
C ASP A 381 -21.78 17.92 -10.09
N THR A 382 -20.80 18.05 -9.20
CA THR A 382 -20.32 16.88 -8.42
C THR A 382 -21.35 16.55 -7.34
N LEU A 383 -22.03 15.40 -7.42
CA LEU A 383 -23.02 15.01 -6.40
C LEU A 383 -22.36 14.56 -5.10
N LEU A 384 -21.24 13.84 -5.20
CA LEU A 384 -20.45 13.33 -4.09
C LEU A 384 -18.96 13.48 -4.41
N MET A 385 -18.26 14.41 -3.76
CA MET A 385 -16.83 14.62 -3.99
C MET A 385 -16.00 13.76 -3.02
N ASN A 386 -15.20 12.83 -3.57
CA ASN A 386 -14.23 11.97 -2.88
C ASN A 386 -14.62 11.61 -1.44
N LYS A 387 -15.70 10.83 -1.34
CA LYS A 387 -16.22 10.28 -0.09
C LYS A 387 -15.47 9.00 0.22
N ASP A 388 -14.42 9.11 1.02
CA ASP A 388 -13.71 7.93 1.52
C ASP A 388 -14.61 7.17 2.49
N VAL A 389 -14.68 5.87 2.25
CA VAL A 389 -15.38 4.85 3.05
C VAL A 389 -14.39 3.76 3.46
N GLN A 390 -14.62 3.18 4.63
CA GLN A 390 -13.94 1.98 5.08
C GLN A 390 -14.90 0.82 4.87
N VAL A 391 -14.56 -0.04 3.91
CA VAL A 391 -15.37 -1.20 3.55
C VAL A 391 -14.81 -2.40 4.29
N GLU A 392 -15.67 -3.10 5.03
CA GLU A 392 -15.30 -4.34 5.71
C GLU A 392 -15.13 -5.46 4.68
N THR A 393 -13.88 -5.88 4.40
CA THR A 393 -13.64 -6.97 3.43
C THR A 393 -13.93 -8.32 4.07
N PHE A 394 -15.22 -8.67 4.13
CA PHE A 394 -15.65 -9.87 4.82
C PHE A 394 -15.38 -11.16 4.01
N MET A 395 -14.10 -11.54 4.02
CA MET A 395 -13.45 -12.76 3.53
C MET A 395 -13.44 -12.98 2.01
N GLU A 396 -14.49 -12.57 1.29
CA GLU A 396 -14.33 -12.17 -0.11
C GLU A 396 -13.81 -10.73 -0.14
N ALA A 397 -12.92 -10.42 -1.08
CA ALA A 397 -12.54 -9.04 -1.35
C ALA A 397 -13.81 -8.25 -1.69
N ALA A 398 -14.10 -7.20 -0.93
CA ALA A 398 -15.26 -6.36 -1.19
C ALA A 398 -15.16 -5.76 -2.60
N ASP A 399 -16.30 -5.52 -3.23
CA ASP A 399 -16.32 -5.02 -4.60
C ASP A 399 -16.65 -3.53 -4.66
N ALA A 400 -16.45 -2.95 -5.85
CA ALA A 400 -16.69 -1.54 -6.05
C ALA A 400 -18.17 -1.13 -5.83
N PHE A 401 -19.12 -2.07 -5.76
CA PHE A 401 -20.50 -1.79 -5.40
C PHE A 401 -20.69 -1.63 -3.87
N ASP A 402 -19.95 -2.36 -3.03
CA ASP A 402 -19.99 -2.19 -1.56
C ASP A 402 -19.62 -0.76 -1.17
N ALA A 403 -18.45 -0.32 -1.63
CA ALA A 403 -17.96 1.03 -1.40
C ALA A 403 -18.97 2.08 -1.88
N THR A 404 -19.56 1.85 -3.06
CA THR A 404 -20.56 2.74 -3.68
C THR A 404 -21.80 2.87 -2.83
N GLU A 405 -22.41 1.76 -2.42
CA GLU A 405 -23.64 1.75 -1.63
C GLU A 405 -23.42 2.42 -0.27
N GLN A 406 -22.30 2.09 0.40
CA GLN A 406 -21.90 2.73 1.66
C GLN A 406 -21.70 4.24 1.51
N ALA A 407 -20.95 4.68 0.50
CA ALA A 407 -20.64 6.10 0.29
C ALA A 407 -21.90 6.93 -0.02
N LEU A 408 -22.82 6.38 -0.82
CA LEU A 408 -24.11 6.98 -1.14
C LEU A 408 -25.03 7.06 0.08
N ALA A 409 -25.10 5.98 0.87
CA ALA A 409 -25.88 5.92 2.11
C ALA A 409 -25.37 6.93 3.15
N GLU A 410 -24.07 6.97 3.41
CA GLU A 410 -23.45 7.96 4.32
C GLU A 410 -23.65 9.40 3.83
N ALA A 411 -23.65 9.63 2.52
CA ALA A 411 -23.95 10.94 1.93
C ALA A 411 -25.44 11.31 1.90
N SER A 412 -26.34 10.37 2.25
CA SER A 412 -27.80 10.49 2.07
C SER A 412 -28.24 10.76 0.62
N ILE A 413 -27.48 10.26 -0.36
CA ILE A 413 -27.78 10.38 -1.79
C ILE A 413 -28.51 9.10 -2.24
N PRO A 414 -29.79 9.18 -2.65
CA PRO A 414 -30.54 8.01 -3.09
C PRO A 414 -30.03 7.51 -4.46
N PHE A 415 -30.10 6.21 -4.70
CA PHE A 415 -29.81 5.62 -6.01
C PHE A 415 -30.85 4.52 -6.34
N GLU A 416 -30.92 4.13 -7.60
CA GLU A 416 -31.75 3.00 -8.06
C GLU A 416 -30.90 2.13 -8.99
N GLY A 417 -30.67 0.86 -8.60
CA GLY A 417 -29.73 -0.03 -9.30
C GLY A 417 -29.50 -1.36 -8.58
N SER A 418 -28.48 -2.08 -9.05
CA SER A 418 -27.93 -3.32 -8.48
C SER A 418 -26.44 -3.43 -8.81
N SER A 419 -25.74 -4.39 -8.22
CA SER A 419 -24.29 -4.59 -8.41
C SER A 419 -23.85 -4.82 -9.87
N SER A 420 -24.75 -5.25 -10.75
CA SER A 420 -24.48 -5.36 -12.19
C SER A 420 -24.74 -4.06 -13.00
N TYR A 421 -25.54 -3.13 -12.48
CA TYR A 421 -25.98 -1.93 -13.21
C TYR A 421 -26.67 -0.89 -12.30
N ILE A 422 -26.27 0.37 -12.37
CA ILE A 422 -26.99 1.49 -11.72
C ILE A 422 -27.76 2.30 -12.77
N ALA A 423 -29.06 2.47 -12.53
CA ALA A 423 -29.95 3.22 -13.42
C ALA A 423 -30.04 4.71 -13.05
N LYS A 424 -29.76 5.08 -11.80
CA LYS A 424 -29.95 6.45 -11.29
C LYS A 424 -29.14 6.69 -10.02
N ILE A 425 -28.55 7.88 -9.88
CA ILE A 425 -27.97 8.38 -8.63
C ILE A 425 -28.44 9.82 -8.41
N GLY A 426 -28.80 10.15 -7.17
CA GLY A 426 -29.35 11.45 -6.80
C GLY A 426 -30.63 11.78 -7.61
N PRO A 427 -30.71 12.98 -8.22
CA PRO A 427 -31.85 13.39 -9.03
C PRO A 427 -31.81 12.88 -10.49
N GLU A 428 -30.85 12.02 -10.84
CA GLU A 428 -30.35 11.89 -12.22
C GLU A 428 -30.42 10.45 -12.75
N GLU A 429 -31.38 10.21 -13.62
CA GLU A 429 -31.78 8.90 -14.16
C GLU A 429 -31.20 8.67 -15.56
N GLN A 430 -30.84 7.43 -15.90
CA GLN A 430 -30.44 6.96 -17.23
C GLN A 430 -31.36 7.46 -18.37
N ALA A 431 -30.87 7.42 -19.61
CA ALA A 431 -31.61 7.82 -20.81
C ALA A 431 -32.16 9.26 -20.78
N THR A 432 -31.48 10.20 -20.09
CA THR A 432 -31.91 11.61 -20.05
C THR A 432 -31.72 12.29 -21.40
N PHE A 433 -30.84 11.78 -22.27
CA PHE A 433 -30.47 12.44 -23.53
C PHE A 433 -30.44 11.51 -24.77
N GLY A 434 -30.51 10.20 -24.57
CA GLY A 434 -30.50 9.18 -25.63
C GLY A 434 -31.19 7.89 -25.20
N ALA A 435 -30.80 6.78 -25.81
CA ALA A 435 -31.25 5.42 -25.46
C ALA A 435 -30.09 4.53 -24.96
N TRP A 436 -28.92 5.14 -24.73
CA TRP A 436 -27.66 4.49 -24.45
C TRP A 436 -26.86 5.22 -23.35
N ASP A 437 -27.40 6.26 -22.74
CA ASP A 437 -26.76 7.02 -21.67
C ASP A 437 -27.27 6.63 -20.27
N GLY A 438 -26.40 6.70 -19.28
CA GLY A 438 -26.67 6.21 -17.91
C GLY A 438 -25.38 5.97 -17.12
N TRP A 439 -25.49 5.47 -15.90
CA TRP A 439 -24.35 5.40 -14.96
C TRP A 439 -23.31 4.33 -15.32
N GLN A 440 -22.06 4.69 -15.07
CA GLN A 440 -20.82 3.98 -15.39
C GLN A 440 -19.77 4.27 -14.32
N TYR A 441 -18.69 3.50 -14.29
CA TYR A 441 -17.64 3.65 -13.29
C TYR A 441 -16.26 3.30 -13.86
N ILE A 442 -15.23 3.80 -13.17
CA ILE A 442 -13.83 3.37 -13.26
C ILE A 442 -13.30 3.16 -11.85
N VAL A 443 -12.17 2.47 -11.72
CA VAL A 443 -11.42 2.42 -10.47
C VAL A 443 -9.95 2.76 -10.72
N ASN A 444 -9.40 3.63 -9.90
CA ASN A 444 -8.01 4.12 -9.95
C ASN A 444 -7.54 4.80 -11.25
N ASP A 445 -8.45 5.04 -12.19
CA ASP A 445 -8.32 5.60 -13.55
C ASP A 445 -8.63 4.60 -14.68
N ASP A 446 -8.66 3.29 -14.41
CA ASP A 446 -8.90 2.23 -15.40
C ASP A 446 -10.37 1.80 -15.48
N TYR A 447 -10.78 1.33 -16.65
CA TYR A 447 -12.05 0.61 -16.85
C TYR A 447 -11.88 -0.87 -16.50
N PRO A 448 -12.59 -1.40 -15.49
CA PRO A 448 -12.42 -2.79 -15.04
C PRO A 448 -12.71 -3.88 -16.08
N GLY A 449 -13.47 -3.58 -17.13
CA GLY A 449 -13.96 -4.57 -18.10
C GLY A 449 -15.03 -5.54 -17.54
N VAL A 450 -15.37 -5.40 -16.26
CA VAL A 450 -16.37 -6.18 -15.51
C VAL A 450 -17.40 -5.24 -14.88
N SER A 451 -18.52 -5.76 -14.38
CA SER A 451 -19.50 -4.93 -13.66
C SER A 451 -18.99 -4.51 -12.27
N VAL A 452 -19.62 -3.50 -11.68
CA VAL A 452 -19.16 -2.88 -10.42
C VAL A 452 -19.22 -3.85 -9.22
N GLY A 453 -20.06 -4.88 -9.29
CA GLY A 453 -20.11 -6.03 -8.39
C GLY A 453 -19.18 -7.21 -8.74
N GLU A 454 -18.23 -7.00 -9.66
CA GLU A 454 -17.26 -8.00 -10.11
C GLU A 454 -15.81 -7.49 -10.04
N TYR A 455 -15.60 -6.20 -9.73
CA TYR A 455 -14.27 -5.63 -9.50
C TYR A 455 -13.93 -5.62 -7.99
N PRO A 456 -12.97 -6.44 -7.53
CA PRO A 456 -12.52 -6.42 -6.14
C PRO A 456 -11.68 -5.16 -5.86
N ILE A 457 -11.84 -4.56 -4.68
CA ILE A 457 -11.20 -3.28 -4.33
C ILE A 457 -9.92 -3.47 -3.49
N GLU A 458 -8.90 -2.67 -3.80
CA GLU A 458 -7.61 -2.61 -3.08
C GLU A 458 -7.49 -1.32 -2.23
N ASP A 459 -6.51 -1.29 -1.31
CA ASP A 459 -6.40 -0.19 -0.33
C ASP A 459 -5.84 1.09 -0.95
N GLY A 460 -6.66 2.14 -0.93
CA GLY A 460 -6.41 3.40 -1.61
C GLY A 460 -7.19 3.60 -2.92
N ASP A 461 -8.09 2.69 -3.29
CA ASP A 461 -8.85 2.77 -4.54
C ASP A 461 -9.68 4.07 -4.69
N GLU A 462 -9.59 4.76 -5.84
CA GLU A 462 -10.58 5.78 -6.23
C GLU A 462 -11.60 5.16 -7.19
N ILE A 463 -12.78 4.81 -6.69
CA ILE A 463 -13.94 4.49 -7.54
C ILE A 463 -14.58 5.81 -7.95
N VAL A 464 -14.63 6.09 -9.25
CA VAL A 464 -15.41 7.21 -9.73
C VAL A 464 -16.60 6.75 -10.52
N TRP A 465 -17.77 6.97 -9.94
CA TRP A 465 -19.04 6.93 -10.63
C TRP A 465 -19.25 8.15 -11.49
N PHE A 466 -19.78 7.85 -12.65
CA PHE A 466 -20.26 8.84 -13.55
C PHE A 466 -21.38 8.34 -14.45
N TYR A 467 -22.43 9.13 -14.63
CA TYR A 467 -23.22 9.10 -15.85
C TYR A 467 -22.28 9.06 -17.07
N GLY A 468 -22.59 8.30 -18.11
CA GLY A 468 -21.84 8.06 -19.34
C GLY A 468 -22.79 7.88 -20.54
N ASN A 469 -22.25 7.59 -21.72
CA ASN A 469 -22.90 6.89 -22.83
C ASN A 469 -22.31 5.47 -22.90
N VAL A 470 -23.10 4.44 -23.18
CA VAL A 470 -22.64 3.05 -23.32
C VAL A 470 -21.50 2.92 -24.32
N GLY A 471 -21.41 3.77 -25.35
CA GLY A 471 -20.24 3.82 -26.26
C GLY A 471 -18.90 4.01 -25.55
N ASP A 472 -18.90 4.63 -24.37
CA ASP A 472 -17.73 4.98 -23.56
C ASP A 472 -16.98 3.75 -23.03
N ILE A 473 -17.75 2.69 -22.74
CA ILE A 473 -17.27 1.37 -22.35
C ILE A 473 -17.33 0.43 -23.55
N TYR A 474 -18.42 0.49 -24.32
CA TYR A 474 -18.77 -0.42 -25.40
C TYR A 474 -18.66 0.22 -26.79
N GLN A 475 -17.44 0.16 -27.31
CA GLN A 475 -16.98 0.71 -28.57
C GLN A 475 -17.38 -0.10 -29.84
N ASP A 476 -18.65 -0.05 -30.26
CA ASP A 476 -19.09 -0.48 -31.62
C ASP A 476 -19.36 0.74 -32.54
N ILE A 477 -18.36 1.61 -32.64
CA ILE A 477 -18.33 2.80 -33.51
C ILE A 477 -17.04 2.71 -34.34
N ASP A 478 -16.98 3.33 -35.53
CA ASP A 478 -15.74 3.34 -36.33
C ASP A 478 -14.78 4.37 -35.75
N ILE A 479 -14.09 3.92 -34.70
CA ILE A 479 -13.39 4.76 -33.76
C ILE A 479 -12.02 5.22 -34.27
N ALA A 480 -12.11 5.99 -35.37
CA ALA A 480 -11.04 6.63 -36.11
C ALA A 480 -11.29 8.11 -36.41
N ASP A 481 -12.54 8.53 -36.72
CA ASP A 481 -12.74 9.71 -37.60
C ASP A 481 -13.71 10.82 -37.14
N GLU A 482 -14.79 10.41 -36.52
CA GLU A 482 -15.88 11.27 -36.11
C GLU A 482 -15.53 11.85 -34.76
N VAL A 483 -14.74 12.92 -34.58
CA VAL A 483 -14.08 12.95 -33.25
C VAL A 483 -15.00 13.07 -31.99
N GLU A 484 -16.31 13.30 -32.09
CA GLU A 484 -17.21 13.79 -31.03
C GLU A 484 -18.39 12.82 -30.51
N GLU A 485 -18.19 11.82 -29.62
CA GLU A 485 -19.22 11.17 -28.69
C GLU A 485 -18.88 10.37 -27.33
N LEU A 486 -17.71 10.34 -26.62
CA LEU A 486 -17.42 9.46 -25.41
C LEU A 486 -16.83 10.08 -24.08
N THR A 487 -16.21 9.32 -23.11
CA THR A 487 -15.89 9.60 -21.63
C THR A 487 -14.61 8.89 -21.05
N LEU A 488 -13.58 9.52 -20.40
CA LEU A 488 -12.41 8.97 -19.59
C LEU A 488 -11.29 10.05 -19.12
N ARG A 489 -10.43 9.88 -18.06
CA ARG A 489 -9.93 10.81 -16.93
C ARG A 489 -8.73 11.86 -17.05
N PRO A 490 -8.63 12.97 -16.23
CA PRO A 490 -7.56 14.00 -16.28
C PRO A 490 -6.44 13.84 -15.24
N ASN A 491 -5.38 14.65 -15.38
CA ASN A 491 -4.53 15.12 -14.26
C ASN A 491 -4.37 16.66 -14.43
N ILE A 492 -3.35 17.29 -13.84
CA ILE A 492 -2.84 18.61 -14.25
C ILE A 492 -1.29 18.62 -14.36
N SER A 493 -0.71 19.61 -15.05
CA SER A 493 0.71 19.98 -15.06
C SER A 493 0.85 21.40 -15.62
N ILE A 494 1.93 22.06 -15.21
CA ILE A 494 2.21 23.49 -15.26
C ILE A 494 3.73 23.61 -15.21
N ALA A 495 4.33 24.74 -15.64
CA ALA A 495 5.76 24.94 -15.45
C ALA A 495 6.13 24.73 -13.94
N PRO A 496 7.11 23.85 -13.62
CA PRO A 496 7.38 23.44 -12.23
C PRO A 496 8.03 24.53 -11.37
N LYS A 497 8.38 25.67 -11.99
CA LYS A 497 8.64 26.94 -11.35
C LYS A 497 8.05 28.04 -12.23
N LEU A 498 7.34 28.98 -11.63
CA LEU A 498 6.82 30.20 -12.26
C LEU A 498 7.38 31.40 -11.49
N LEU A 499 7.83 32.44 -12.18
CA LEU A 499 8.31 33.70 -11.62
C LEU A 499 7.33 34.86 -11.92
N GLU A 500 7.41 35.97 -11.18
CA GLU A 500 6.55 37.13 -11.42
C GLU A 500 6.80 37.69 -12.82
N GLY A 501 5.73 37.77 -13.62
CA GLY A 501 5.81 38.22 -15.01
C GLY A 501 6.04 37.12 -16.05
N ASP A 502 6.27 35.86 -15.64
CA ASP A 502 6.23 34.73 -16.56
C ASP A 502 4.84 34.62 -17.19
N GLU A 503 4.75 34.50 -18.51
CA GLU A 503 3.55 33.95 -19.14
C GLU A 503 3.35 32.56 -18.56
N ILE A 504 2.27 32.34 -17.81
CA ILE A 504 1.99 31.02 -17.27
C ILE A 504 1.71 30.16 -18.50
N GLU A 505 2.66 29.31 -18.87
CA GLU A 505 2.46 28.24 -19.82
C GLU A 505 1.73 27.12 -19.08
N VAL A 506 0.42 27.32 -19.05
CA VAL A 506 -0.59 26.46 -18.45
C VAL A 506 -0.81 25.26 -19.42
N THR A 507 -1.07 24.01 -18.97
CA THR A 507 -0.82 22.68 -19.65
C THR A 507 -1.99 21.49 -19.37
N VAL A 508 -2.74 20.34 -20.07
CA VAL A 508 -3.51 18.76 -19.89
C VAL A 508 -2.97 17.63 -20.81
N THR A 509 -3.04 16.31 -20.50
CA THR A 509 -3.06 15.11 -21.41
C THR A 509 -4.03 14.00 -21.03
N ALA A 510 -4.26 13.01 -21.91
CA ALA A 510 -5.31 11.99 -21.78
C ALA A 510 -4.89 10.53 -21.62
N GLU A 511 -5.75 9.66 -21.12
CA GLU A 511 -5.41 8.24 -20.91
C GLU A 511 -6.65 7.31 -21.06
N TYR A 512 -6.90 6.70 -22.25
CA TYR A 512 -7.97 5.72 -22.61
C TYR A 512 -7.46 4.51 -23.41
N ASN A 513 -8.33 3.53 -23.73
CA ASN A 513 -8.15 2.56 -24.83
C ASN A 513 -9.24 2.61 -25.95
N VAL A 514 -8.83 2.58 -27.24
CA VAL A 514 -9.53 1.94 -28.39
C VAL A 514 -9.49 0.44 -28.22
N TYR A 515 -10.51 -0.21 -28.73
CA TYR A 515 -10.48 -1.62 -29.14
C TYR A 515 -11.02 -1.69 -30.57
N ASN A 516 -10.65 -2.68 -31.39
CA ASN A 516 -11.32 -2.84 -32.67
C ASN A 516 -12.77 -3.30 -32.49
N ARG A 517 -13.51 -3.38 -33.61
CA ARG A 517 -14.88 -3.92 -33.64
C ARG A 517 -15.00 -5.42 -33.25
N SER A 518 -13.90 -6.05 -32.84
CA SER A 518 -13.85 -7.40 -32.25
C SER A 518 -13.43 -7.39 -30.77
N TRP A 519 -13.35 -6.20 -30.14
CA TRP A 519 -12.95 -5.97 -28.75
C TRP A 519 -11.47 -6.26 -28.46
N GLU A 520 -10.65 -6.39 -29.50
CA GLU A 520 -9.22 -6.56 -29.35
C GLU A 520 -8.55 -5.19 -29.23
N LEU A 521 -7.72 -5.06 -28.20
CA LEU A 521 -6.81 -3.94 -27.96
C LEU A 521 -5.72 -3.94 -29.06
N GLU A 522 -6.02 -3.48 -30.29
CA GLU A 522 -5.10 -3.53 -31.48
C GLU A 522 -3.76 -2.79 -31.29
N LYS A 523 -3.75 -2.05 -30.21
CA LYS A 523 -3.50 -0.63 -30.15
C LYS A 523 -3.69 -0.39 -28.68
N GLU A 524 -2.79 0.37 -28.15
CA GLU A 524 -2.48 0.39 -26.75
C GLU A 524 -2.63 1.90 -26.30
N ASN A 525 -3.21 2.24 -25.13
CA ASN A 525 -3.50 3.55 -24.45
C ASN A 525 -3.16 4.91 -25.13
N GLU A 526 -4.02 5.97 -25.22
CA GLU A 526 -3.53 7.32 -25.68
C GLU A 526 -3.90 8.64 -24.97
N VAL A 527 -2.97 9.61 -25.18
CA VAL A 527 -3.08 11.05 -25.01
C VAL A 527 -3.52 11.76 -26.30
N ALA A 528 -4.77 12.27 -26.36
CA ALA A 528 -5.22 13.30 -27.33
C ALA A 528 -5.47 14.68 -26.67
N LYS A 529 -5.93 15.76 -27.37
CA LYS A 529 -5.90 17.20 -26.96
C LYS A 529 -7.15 18.17 -27.13
N ILE A 530 -7.52 19.04 -26.13
CA ILE A 530 -8.87 19.70 -26.02
C ILE A 530 -9.15 21.02 -26.74
N LYS A 531 -9.44 21.02 -28.04
CA LYS A 531 -9.85 22.26 -28.74
C LYS A 531 -10.99 22.95 -27.97
N ASP A 532 -10.63 24.03 -27.26
CA ASP A 532 -11.43 25.05 -26.59
C ASP A 532 -11.68 25.03 -25.07
N ALA A 533 -10.88 24.40 -24.19
CA ALA A 533 -11.01 24.64 -22.73
C ALA A 533 -11.03 26.09 -22.23
N ALA A 534 -11.26 26.30 -20.94
CA ALA A 534 -11.21 27.58 -20.23
C ALA A 534 -10.32 27.44 -19.00
N ILE A 535 -9.61 28.43 -18.42
CA ILE A 535 -9.02 28.48 -17.05
C ILE A 535 -9.74 29.58 -16.23
N HIS A 536 -10.53 29.26 -15.18
CA HIS A 536 -11.02 30.11 -14.07
C HIS A 536 -9.83 30.70 -13.27
N PHE A 537 -8.78 31.21 -13.92
CA PHE A 537 -7.66 31.79 -13.18
C PHE A 537 -8.09 33.10 -12.53
N ASN A 538 -8.23 33.03 -11.20
CA ASN A 538 -8.58 34.17 -10.36
C ASN A 538 -9.92 34.81 -10.76
N GLY A 539 -10.93 33.99 -11.08
CA GLY A 539 -12.27 34.42 -11.51
C GLY A 539 -12.36 34.87 -12.98
N GLU A 540 -11.24 35.00 -13.70
CA GLU A 540 -11.24 35.16 -15.15
C GLU A 540 -11.19 33.81 -15.84
N THR A 541 -11.83 33.71 -17.00
CA THR A 541 -11.93 32.48 -17.82
C THR A 541 -11.12 32.70 -19.11
N PHE A 542 -9.81 32.44 -19.10
CA PHE A 542 -8.97 32.36 -20.32
C PHE A 542 -9.32 31.08 -21.06
N ARG A 543 -9.13 30.94 -22.37
CA ARG A 543 -9.75 29.84 -23.14
C ARG A 543 -8.80 29.25 -24.21
N THR A 544 -8.95 27.99 -24.67
CA THR A 544 -7.79 27.29 -25.24
C THR A 544 -7.43 27.64 -26.67
N ASP A 545 -6.15 27.37 -26.90
CA ASP A 545 -5.50 27.08 -28.14
C ASP A 545 -5.46 25.55 -28.35
N ALA A 546 -5.35 25.07 -29.58
CA ALA A 546 -5.39 23.70 -30.01
C ALA A 546 -4.12 22.90 -30.23
N ASN A 547 -3.19 23.05 -29.29
CA ASN A 547 -2.33 21.93 -28.92
C ASN A 547 -2.43 21.46 -27.48
N GLY A 548 -2.57 22.39 -26.57
CA GLY A 548 -1.68 22.28 -25.43
C GLY A 548 -0.66 23.40 -25.39
N VAL A 549 -0.96 24.48 -24.64
CA VAL A 549 -0.11 25.51 -23.99
C VAL A 549 -0.85 26.88 -23.82
N ALA A 550 -1.54 27.10 -22.70
CA ALA A 550 -2.28 28.35 -22.46
C ALA A 550 -1.32 29.44 -22.06
N ARG A 551 -1.85 30.65 -22.19
CA ARG A 551 -1.15 31.87 -21.93
C ARG A 551 -2.09 32.70 -21.07
N ILE A 552 -2.09 32.41 -19.77
CA ILE A 552 -2.48 33.43 -18.80
C ILE A 552 -1.36 34.47 -18.90
N PRO A 553 -1.63 35.70 -19.39
CA PRO A 553 -0.57 36.66 -19.67
C PRO A 553 0.24 37.01 -18.42
N GLY A 554 1.54 37.22 -18.58
CA GLY A 554 2.45 37.43 -17.44
C GLY A 554 2.09 38.59 -16.52
N GLU A 555 1.32 39.59 -16.97
CA GLU A 555 0.81 40.63 -16.06
C GLU A 555 -0.15 40.10 -14.97
N LYS A 556 -0.73 38.90 -15.16
CA LYS A 556 -1.56 38.16 -14.20
C LYS A 556 -0.75 37.24 -13.29
N ALA A 557 0.46 36.85 -13.70
CA ALA A 557 1.36 35.98 -12.94
C ALA A 557 1.99 36.75 -11.78
N ARG A 558 1.26 36.84 -10.67
CA ARG A 558 1.67 37.51 -9.44
C ARG A 558 1.97 36.49 -8.35
N VAL A 559 2.94 36.82 -7.50
CA VAL A 559 3.32 36.02 -6.33
C VAL A 559 2.09 35.75 -5.46
N GLY A 560 1.74 34.48 -5.30
CA GLY A 560 0.52 34.03 -4.63
C GLY A 560 0.12 32.60 -5.00
N THR A 561 -0.91 32.08 -4.32
CA THR A 561 -1.43 30.72 -4.51
C THR A 561 -2.86 30.74 -5.07
N TYR A 562 -3.16 29.91 -6.08
CA TYR A 562 -4.46 29.91 -6.76
C TYR A 562 -5.03 28.48 -6.96
N GLU A 563 -6.33 28.28 -6.68
CA GLU A 563 -7.07 27.03 -6.95
C GLU A 563 -7.40 26.90 -8.44
N LEU A 564 -7.37 25.67 -8.98
CA LEU A 564 -7.31 25.40 -10.40
C LEU A 564 -8.37 24.38 -10.91
N LYS A 565 -9.67 24.73 -10.97
CA LYS A 565 -10.86 23.86 -11.27
C LYS A 565 -11.16 23.49 -12.74
N VAL A 566 -10.27 22.76 -13.37
CA VAL A 566 -10.34 22.11 -14.70
C VAL A 566 -11.80 21.57 -14.91
N THR A 567 -12.63 22.10 -15.86
CA THR A 567 -14.03 21.60 -16.15
C THR A 567 -14.64 21.95 -17.55
N LYS A 568 -15.14 20.99 -18.34
CA LYS A 568 -15.87 21.14 -19.66
C LYS A 568 -17.34 21.47 -19.48
N ASP A 569 -17.90 22.06 -18.36
CA ASP A 569 -19.37 22.18 -17.86
C ASP A 569 -22.07 22.42 -19.95
N ILE A 570 -22.52 21.38 -20.69
CA ILE A 570 -22.55 21.44 -22.13
C ILE A 570 -24.08 21.57 -22.24
N ASN A 571 -24.54 22.76 -22.59
CA ASN A 571 -25.80 23.23 -22.04
C ASN A 571 -27.01 22.56 -22.75
N GLY A 572 -27.77 21.77 -22.00
CA GLY A 572 -28.66 20.72 -22.54
C GLY A 572 -28.01 19.33 -22.52
N SER A 573 -27.07 19.20 -21.61
CA SER A 573 -26.16 18.13 -21.23
C SER A 573 -25.67 18.54 -19.82
N TYR A 574 -24.74 17.85 -19.16
CA TYR A 574 -23.98 16.71 -19.66
C TYR A 574 -22.45 17.19 -20.07
N PRO A 575 -21.20 16.54 -19.96
CA PRO A 575 -19.86 17.11 -19.64
C PRO A 575 -18.73 16.69 -20.62
N ARG A 576 -17.63 16.09 -20.16
CA ARG A 576 -17.28 14.68 -20.39
C ARG A 576 -16.38 13.97 -19.33
N LEU A 577 -15.71 14.59 -18.29
CA LEU A 577 -14.61 14.41 -17.22
C LEU A 577 -15.15 14.83 -15.86
N LEU A 578 -14.60 14.12 -14.89
CA LEU A 578 -14.68 14.34 -13.48
C LEU A 578 -13.96 15.64 -13.18
N ARG A 579 -14.54 16.44 -12.31
CA ARG A 579 -14.04 17.75 -11.97
C ARG A 579 -12.68 17.58 -11.29
N GLN A 580 -11.68 18.27 -11.82
CA GLN A 580 -10.35 18.29 -11.21
C GLN A 580 -9.94 19.69 -10.83
N SER A 581 -9.36 19.80 -9.64
CA SER A 581 -8.92 21.05 -9.04
C SER A 581 -7.48 20.91 -8.57
N SER A 582 -6.56 21.68 -9.17
CA SER A 582 -5.15 21.75 -8.74
C SER A 582 -4.84 23.04 -7.95
N LYS A 583 -3.59 23.22 -7.50
CA LYS A 583 -3.12 24.42 -6.79
C LYS A 583 -1.80 24.90 -7.43
N ILE A 584 -1.62 26.21 -7.62
CA ILE A 584 -0.41 26.79 -8.29
C ILE A 584 0.20 27.95 -7.51
N ILE A 585 1.51 28.18 -7.66
CA ILE A 585 2.35 29.12 -6.88
C ILE A 585 3.36 29.84 -7.80
N ILE A 586 3.78 31.08 -7.49
CA ILE A 586 4.65 31.97 -8.33
C ILE A 586 5.71 32.72 -7.47
N GLU A 587 6.95 32.92 -7.95
CA GLU A 587 8.17 33.39 -7.22
C GLU A 587 8.97 34.57 -7.91
N GLU A 588 10.29 34.77 -7.63
CA GLU A 588 11.18 35.88 -8.13
C GLU A 588 12.51 35.41 -8.83
N ASP A 589 13.24 36.31 -9.54
CA ASP A 589 14.34 36.05 -10.52
C ASP A 589 15.76 36.67 -10.16
N PRO A 590 16.94 36.06 -10.46
CA PRO A 590 18.22 36.45 -9.83
C PRO A 590 19.53 36.79 -10.63
N ASP A 591 19.69 36.68 -11.97
CA ASP A 591 21.05 36.55 -12.62
C ASP A 591 21.54 37.72 -13.54
N SER A 592 22.83 38.16 -13.47
CA SER A 592 23.33 39.35 -14.24
C SER A 592 24.88 39.69 -14.41
N GLY A 593 25.89 38.78 -14.59
CA GLY A 593 27.21 39.16 -15.23
C GLY A 593 28.55 38.38 -14.96
N ALA A 594 29.60 38.48 -15.83
CA ALA A 594 30.91 37.71 -15.74
C ALA A 594 32.16 38.20 -16.59
N ILE A 595 33.46 37.90 -16.20
CA ILE A 595 34.80 38.23 -16.87
C ILE A 595 35.99 37.24 -16.48
N PRO A 596 37.12 37.03 -17.27
CA PRO A 596 38.28 36.09 -16.99
C PRO A 596 39.71 36.69 -16.61
N SER A 597 40.80 35.87 -16.48
CA SER A 597 42.16 36.24 -15.91
C SER A 597 43.45 35.59 -16.54
N ASP A 598 44.63 35.68 -15.87
CA ASP A 598 45.98 35.89 -16.48
C ASP A 598 47.27 35.20 -15.85
N LYS A 599 47.29 33.90 -15.49
CA LYS A 599 48.37 33.25 -14.66
C LYS A 599 49.08 32.01 -15.29
N THR A 600 50.14 31.46 -14.67
CA THR A 600 50.93 30.30 -15.19
C THR A 600 51.42 29.26 -14.14
N VAL A 601 51.78 28.04 -14.56
CA VAL A 601 52.25 26.89 -13.74
C VAL A 601 53.33 26.08 -14.49
N THR A 602 54.30 25.48 -13.79
CA THR A 602 55.26 24.49 -14.36
C THR A 602 54.80 23.04 -14.15
N LEU A 603 54.89 22.19 -15.18
CA LEU A 603 54.51 20.76 -15.14
C LEU A 603 55.62 19.82 -15.65
N SER A 604 55.87 18.70 -14.96
CA SER A 604 56.63 17.53 -15.46
C SER A 604 55.95 16.17 -15.18
N VAL A 605 56.38 15.13 -15.89
CA VAL A 605 55.98 13.71 -15.69
C VAL A 605 57.20 12.79 -15.84
N GLU A 606 57.53 12.00 -14.82
CA GLU A 606 58.87 11.43 -14.61
C GLU A 606 58.87 9.92 -14.26
N LYS A 607 59.69 9.13 -14.96
CA LYS A 607 59.93 7.67 -14.78
C LYS A 607 61.35 7.37 -14.24
N ARG A 608 61.91 8.30 -13.47
CA ARG A 608 63.32 8.27 -13.04
C ARG A 608 63.65 7.16 -12.04
N THR A 609 62.72 6.77 -11.17
CA THR A 609 62.83 5.66 -10.19
C THR A 609 63.02 4.29 -10.83
N ILE A 610 62.55 4.11 -12.06
CA ILE A 610 62.76 2.91 -12.88
C ILE A 610 63.86 3.08 -13.95
N GLY A 611 64.56 4.21 -13.93
CA GLY A 611 65.71 4.49 -14.80
C GLY A 611 65.38 4.94 -16.23
N LEU A 612 64.12 5.28 -16.53
CA LEU A 612 63.63 5.51 -17.92
C LEU A 612 63.44 6.99 -18.31
N GLY A 613 63.95 7.94 -17.53
CA GLY A 613 63.87 9.38 -17.85
C GLY A 613 62.49 9.99 -17.61
N ASP A 614 62.08 10.95 -18.45
CA ASP A 614 60.85 11.73 -18.31
C ASP A 614 59.92 11.53 -19.53
N ILE A 615 58.61 11.52 -19.28
CA ILE A 615 57.56 11.54 -20.33
C ILE A 615 57.34 12.99 -20.77
N ILE A 616 57.22 13.90 -19.80
CA ILE A 616 57.08 15.33 -20.02
C ILE A 616 58.18 16.02 -19.21
N VAL A 617 59.18 16.55 -19.91
CA VAL A 617 60.20 17.42 -19.32
C VAL A 617 59.57 18.72 -18.81
N PRO A 618 60.07 19.32 -17.71
CA PRO A 618 59.47 20.52 -17.10
C PRO A 618 59.19 21.67 -18.08
N MET A 619 57.95 22.18 -18.09
CA MET A 619 57.56 23.35 -18.89
C MET A 619 56.43 24.18 -18.27
N GLU A 620 56.40 25.47 -18.58
CA GLU A 620 55.36 26.43 -18.17
C GLU A 620 54.09 26.33 -19.02
N VAL A 621 52.93 26.56 -18.39
CA VAL A 621 51.58 26.43 -18.97
C VAL A 621 50.66 27.49 -18.36
N ALA A 622 49.81 28.13 -19.18
CA ALA A 622 48.84 29.11 -18.68
C ALA A 622 47.70 28.46 -17.86
N LEU A 623 47.27 29.15 -16.80
CA LEU A 623 46.29 28.74 -15.79
C LEU A 623 44.92 29.39 -16.08
N GLN A 624 43.87 28.56 -16.09
CA GLN A 624 42.47 28.98 -16.20
C GLN A 624 41.81 29.00 -14.81
N ASN A 625 40.70 29.72 -14.65
CA ASN A 625 40.08 29.91 -13.34
C ASN A 625 39.49 28.59 -12.82
N GLY A 626 40.07 28.03 -11.76
CA GLY A 626 39.70 26.73 -11.20
C GLY A 626 40.50 25.52 -11.72
N ASP A 627 41.58 25.73 -12.48
CA ASP A 627 42.46 24.63 -12.91
C ASP A 627 43.07 23.85 -11.72
N THR A 628 43.06 22.53 -11.83
CA THR A 628 43.63 21.62 -10.82
C THR A 628 44.82 20.84 -11.35
N ALA A 629 45.59 20.20 -10.46
CA ALA A 629 46.74 19.37 -10.81
C ALA A 629 46.39 18.27 -11.82
N PHE A 630 45.17 17.74 -11.77
CA PHE A 630 44.68 16.83 -12.80
C PHE A 630 44.20 17.53 -14.08
N THR A 631 43.39 18.60 -14.02
CA THR A 631 42.87 19.22 -15.25
C THR A 631 43.99 19.86 -16.08
N LEU A 632 45.03 20.40 -15.44
CA LEU A 632 46.22 20.88 -16.12
C LEU A 632 47.03 19.73 -16.73
N LEU A 633 47.29 18.64 -15.98
CA LEU A 633 47.95 17.45 -16.52
C LEU A 633 47.21 16.94 -17.76
N LYS A 634 45.89 16.74 -17.65
CA LYS A 634 45.07 16.23 -18.75
C LYS A 634 45.11 17.16 -19.96
N ARG A 635 44.92 18.48 -19.77
CA ARG A 635 44.99 19.45 -20.88
C ARG A 635 46.33 19.42 -21.61
N VAL A 636 47.45 19.24 -20.90
CA VAL A 636 48.79 19.19 -21.49
C VAL A 636 49.09 17.83 -22.13
N ALA A 637 48.60 16.73 -21.55
CA ALA A 637 48.75 15.39 -22.10
C ALA A 637 47.93 15.21 -23.39
N ASP A 638 46.67 15.66 -23.40
CA ASP A 638 45.80 15.69 -24.60
C ASP A 638 46.44 16.52 -25.73
N GLN A 639 47.10 17.66 -25.39
CA GLN A 639 47.84 18.48 -26.36
C GLN A 639 49.15 17.85 -26.87
N LYS A 640 49.73 16.89 -26.13
CA LYS A 640 50.99 16.21 -26.48
C LYS A 640 50.79 14.80 -27.07
N GLY A 641 49.56 14.27 -27.03
CA GLY A 641 49.27 12.89 -27.44
C GLY A 641 49.75 11.84 -26.43
N VAL A 642 49.88 12.20 -25.15
CA VAL A 642 50.26 11.27 -24.07
C VAL A 642 48.99 10.65 -23.49
N SER A 643 48.89 9.32 -23.45
CA SER A 643 47.75 8.63 -22.82
C SER A 643 47.79 8.74 -21.29
N ILE A 644 46.62 8.90 -20.69
CA ILE A 644 46.40 8.84 -19.24
C ILE A 644 45.14 8.03 -19.00
N ASP A 645 45.26 6.94 -18.23
CA ASP A 645 44.14 6.14 -17.77
C ASP A 645 43.85 6.48 -16.30
N TYR A 646 42.61 6.81 -16.00
CA TYR A 646 42.20 7.31 -14.69
C TYR A 646 40.72 7.01 -14.41
N ILE A 647 40.37 6.95 -13.13
CA ILE A 647 39.00 6.74 -12.65
C ILE A 647 38.58 7.88 -11.72
N GLY A 648 37.27 8.10 -11.62
CA GLY A 648 36.66 9.11 -10.75
C GLY A 648 36.85 10.56 -11.21
N SER A 649 36.46 11.49 -10.35
CA SER A 649 36.57 12.94 -10.55
C SER A 649 36.68 13.66 -9.20
N GLY A 650 37.22 14.88 -9.20
CA GLY A 650 37.41 15.69 -7.98
C GLY A 650 38.16 14.95 -6.88
N ALA A 651 37.53 14.82 -5.70
CA ALA A 651 38.11 14.15 -4.54
C ALA A 651 38.41 12.67 -4.76
N GLY A 652 37.58 11.99 -5.57
CA GLY A 652 37.69 10.56 -5.87
C GLY A 652 38.49 10.25 -7.13
N LEU A 653 39.19 11.22 -7.71
CA LEU A 653 40.00 10.99 -8.91
C LEU A 653 41.31 10.27 -8.57
N TYR A 654 41.65 9.23 -9.34
CA TYR A 654 42.88 8.47 -9.22
C TYR A 654 43.43 8.11 -10.61
N VAL A 655 44.74 8.32 -10.82
CA VAL A 655 45.43 8.08 -12.09
C VAL A 655 46.09 6.71 -12.04
N GLN A 656 45.60 5.79 -12.85
CA GLN A 656 46.03 4.40 -12.88
C GLN A 656 47.24 4.21 -13.78
N ALA A 657 47.30 4.88 -14.93
CA ALA A 657 48.43 4.80 -15.86
C ALA A 657 48.73 6.13 -16.58
N ILE A 658 49.99 6.30 -17.00
CA ILE A 658 50.43 7.36 -17.93
C ILE A 658 51.38 6.74 -18.94
N GLU A 659 51.16 6.98 -20.24
CA GLU A 659 51.93 6.41 -21.36
C GLU A 659 52.06 4.88 -21.31
N ASN A 660 50.98 4.20 -20.91
CA ASN A 660 50.89 2.73 -20.74
C ASN A 660 51.85 2.12 -19.70
N LEU A 661 52.37 2.94 -18.75
CA LEU A 661 52.94 2.44 -17.50
C LEU A 661 51.88 2.60 -16.41
N GLY A 662 51.41 1.49 -15.84
CA GLY A 662 50.31 1.43 -14.89
C GLY A 662 50.72 1.19 -13.43
N GLU A 663 49.74 1.29 -12.53
CA GLU A 663 49.84 0.76 -11.18
C GLU A 663 50.12 -0.74 -11.17
N PHE A 664 50.87 -1.18 -10.17
CA PHE A 664 51.30 -2.56 -9.94
C PHE A 664 52.29 -3.19 -10.95
N ASP A 665 52.58 -2.54 -12.10
CA ASP A 665 53.53 -3.03 -13.13
C ASP A 665 54.94 -3.37 -12.58
N HIS A 666 55.37 -2.74 -11.48
CA HIS A 666 56.64 -3.00 -10.81
C HIS A 666 56.50 -3.57 -9.39
N GLY A 667 55.35 -4.18 -9.07
CA GLY A 667 55.03 -4.81 -7.78
C GLY A 667 53.85 -4.15 -7.07
N SER A 668 53.28 -4.82 -6.06
CA SER A 668 52.01 -4.44 -5.38
C SER A 668 52.00 -3.10 -4.63
N GLN A 669 53.11 -2.34 -4.67
CA GLN A 669 53.30 -1.03 -4.07
C GLN A 669 53.72 0.04 -5.12
N SER A 670 53.68 -0.30 -6.41
CA SER A 670 54.09 0.56 -7.52
C SER A 670 52.91 1.29 -8.18
N GLY A 671 53.14 2.51 -8.68
CA GLY A 671 52.11 3.35 -9.28
C GLY A 671 52.51 4.82 -9.44
N TRP A 672 51.55 5.66 -9.83
CA TRP A 672 51.77 7.09 -10.05
C TRP A 672 51.43 7.94 -8.82
N MET A 673 52.34 8.83 -8.45
CA MET A 673 52.12 9.86 -7.42
C MET A 673 52.35 11.25 -8.03
N TYR A 674 51.77 12.29 -7.42
CA TYR A 674 52.03 13.67 -7.80
C TYR A 674 52.59 14.47 -6.62
N SER A 675 53.52 15.37 -6.90
CA SER A 675 53.99 16.37 -5.95
C SER A 675 53.80 17.78 -6.51
N VAL A 676 53.51 18.74 -5.63
CA VAL A 676 53.49 20.17 -5.95
C VAL A 676 54.53 20.86 -5.09
N ASN A 677 55.42 21.62 -5.72
CA ASN A 677 56.57 22.28 -5.07
C ASN A 677 57.45 21.31 -4.25
N GLY A 678 57.50 20.03 -4.67
CA GLY A 678 58.26 18.96 -4.01
C GLY A 678 57.57 18.29 -2.83
N THR A 679 56.31 18.63 -2.52
CA THR A 679 55.50 17.97 -1.47
C THR A 679 54.44 17.08 -2.12
N PHE A 680 54.34 15.82 -1.68
CA PHE A 680 53.26 14.89 -2.09
C PHE A 680 51.99 15.15 -1.28
N PRO A 681 50.86 15.57 -1.87
CA PRO A 681 49.63 15.85 -1.12
C PRO A 681 48.86 14.57 -0.80
N GLU A 682 48.30 14.47 0.41
CA GLU A 682 47.50 13.33 0.88
C GLU A 682 46.06 13.29 0.31
N TYR A 683 45.80 14.03 -0.77
CA TYR A 683 44.48 14.17 -1.40
C TYR A 683 44.60 14.25 -2.93
N SER A 684 43.53 13.91 -3.63
CA SER A 684 43.54 13.77 -5.09
C SER A 684 43.97 15.04 -5.84
N ALA A 685 44.75 14.83 -6.91
CA ALA A 685 45.09 15.85 -7.90
C ALA A 685 43.85 16.47 -8.58
N GLY A 686 42.70 15.80 -8.54
CA GLY A 686 41.42 16.36 -8.98
C GLY A 686 40.94 17.55 -8.13
N ASN A 687 41.43 17.68 -6.89
CA ASN A 687 41.07 18.75 -5.95
C ASN A 687 42.18 19.80 -5.73
N TYR A 688 43.43 19.53 -6.09
CA TYR A 688 44.52 20.51 -5.90
C TYR A 688 44.39 21.64 -6.93
N VAL A 689 43.68 22.72 -6.59
CA VAL A 689 43.61 23.94 -7.40
C VAL A 689 45.00 24.60 -7.43
N LEU A 690 45.55 24.75 -8.62
CA LEU A 690 46.90 25.26 -8.84
C LEU A 690 46.96 26.79 -8.75
N LYS A 691 48.14 27.31 -8.46
CA LYS A 691 48.42 28.74 -8.28
C LYS A 691 49.55 29.20 -9.19
N ASP A 692 49.60 30.51 -9.40
CA ASP A 692 50.63 31.16 -10.20
C ASP A 692 52.04 30.82 -9.68
N GLY A 693 52.87 30.22 -10.53
CA GLY A 693 54.23 29.79 -10.22
C GLY A 693 54.41 28.40 -9.58
N ASP A 694 53.34 27.60 -9.40
CA ASP A 694 53.48 26.23 -8.86
C ASP A 694 54.34 25.31 -9.75
N VAL A 695 55.05 24.36 -9.15
CA VAL A 695 55.82 23.31 -9.83
C VAL A 695 55.20 21.94 -9.55
N LEU A 696 54.35 21.48 -10.47
CA LEU A 696 53.66 20.19 -10.45
C LEU A 696 54.53 19.11 -11.12
N ARG A 697 54.73 17.98 -10.44
CA ARG A 697 55.53 16.84 -10.92
C ARG A 697 54.77 15.55 -10.70
N TRP A 698 54.50 14.79 -11.75
CA TRP A 698 54.03 13.41 -11.64
C TRP A 698 55.21 12.45 -11.68
N GLN A 699 55.26 11.50 -10.75
CA GLN A 699 56.43 10.67 -10.49
C GLN A 699 55.98 9.24 -10.21
N TYR A 700 56.58 8.27 -10.92
CA TYR A 700 56.30 6.85 -10.66
C TYR A 700 57.06 6.35 -9.42
N THR A 701 56.43 5.54 -8.58
CA THR A 701 57.03 4.86 -7.40
C THR A 701 56.99 3.35 -7.57
N LYS A 702 57.86 2.61 -6.88
CA LYS A 702 57.77 1.15 -6.71
C LYS A 702 57.28 0.71 -5.32
N ASP A 703 57.28 1.62 -4.36
CA ASP A 703 57.24 1.31 -2.92
C ASP A 703 56.44 2.36 -2.13
N LEU A 704 55.22 2.68 -2.57
CA LEU A 704 54.30 3.66 -1.94
C LEU A 704 54.93 5.02 -1.59
N GLY A 705 55.88 5.49 -2.40
CA GLY A 705 56.61 6.74 -2.19
C GLY A 705 57.88 6.61 -1.32
N HIS A 706 58.17 5.46 -0.70
CA HIS A 706 59.43 5.23 0.03
C HIS A 706 60.65 5.45 -0.89
N ASP A 707 60.61 4.96 -2.14
CA ASP A 707 61.67 5.19 -3.14
C ASP A 707 61.66 6.61 -3.75
N LEU A 708 60.66 7.43 -3.42
CA LEU A 708 60.60 8.87 -3.66
C LEU A 708 60.98 9.71 -2.41
N GLY A 709 61.22 9.08 -1.25
CA GLY A 709 61.70 9.70 -0.01
C GLY A 709 60.71 9.74 1.17
N GLN A 710 59.55 9.09 1.08
CA GLN A 710 58.46 9.19 2.06
C GLN A 710 58.45 8.04 3.09
N GLY A 711 59.19 8.12 4.21
CA GLY A 711 58.92 7.20 5.35
C GLY A 711 59.99 7.00 6.43
N ASN A 712 59.54 6.52 7.61
CA ASN A 712 60.27 5.82 8.68
C ASN A 712 59.22 5.21 9.63
N ILE A 713 59.37 3.93 10.04
CA ILE A 713 58.23 3.13 10.58
C ILE A 713 58.61 2.24 11.79
N PRO A 714 57.82 2.23 12.88
CA PRO A 714 57.82 1.21 13.93
C PRO A 714 56.51 0.40 14.01
N ASP A 715 56.48 -0.70 14.78
CA ASP A 715 55.31 -1.56 15.04
C ASP A 715 55.39 -2.18 16.46
N ASN A 716 54.24 -2.31 17.16
CA ASN A 716 53.81 -3.48 17.98
C ASN A 716 52.50 -3.17 18.75
N GLY A 717 51.69 -4.20 19.04
CA GLY A 717 50.38 -4.05 19.70
C GLY A 717 50.30 -4.55 21.15
N GLY A 718 49.18 -4.27 21.83
CA GLY A 718 48.81 -4.90 23.11
C GLY A 718 48.27 -3.96 24.20
N GLY A 719 46.96 -3.72 24.22
CA GLY A 719 46.16 -3.41 25.42
C GLY A 719 46.65 -2.30 26.37
N GLY A 720 46.44 -1.03 26.04
CA GLY A 720 46.59 0.09 26.98
C GLY A 720 46.17 1.44 26.42
N SER A 721 45.15 2.07 27.01
CA SER A 721 44.79 3.49 26.86
C SER A 721 45.26 4.23 28.13
N PRO A 722 45.56 5.56 28.15
CA PRO A 722 45.25 6.60 27.16
C PRO A 722 46.46 7.45 26.69
N GLY A 723 46.26 8.43 25.78
CA GLY A 723 47.39 9.32 25.40
C GLY A 723 47.24 10.49 24.42
N ASN A 724 46.10 10.70 23.73
CA ASN A 724 45.72 11.90 22.90
C ASN A 724 46.80 12.59 22.01
N GLY A 725 46.63 12.58 20.67
CA GLY A 725 47.61 13.20 19.76
C GLY A 725 47.22 13.43 18.29
N ASN A 726 46.05 14.04 18.01
CA ASN A 726 45.66 14.63 16.71
C ASN A 726 45.36 13.63 15.55
N SER A 727 44.07 13.36 15.27
CA SER A 727 43.61 12.18 14.49
C SER A 727 42.56 12.44 13.39
N ASN A 728 42.43 13.68 12.89
CA ASN A 728 41.23 14.11 12.15
C ASN A 728 40.96 13.40 10.80
N GLY A 729 41.97 12.87 10.11
CA GLY A 729 41.78 12.22 8.80
C GLY A 729 41.14 10.83 8.88
N ASN A 730 41.64 9.95 9.76
CA ASN A 730 41.15 8.58 9.88
C ASN A 730 39.73 8.52 10.43
N ASN A 731 39.43 9.36 11.43
CA ASN A 731 38.13 9.37 12.12
C ASN A 731 36.97 9.63 11.15
N GLN A 732 37.14 10.46 10.11
CA GLN A 732 36.07 10.73 9.14
C GLN A 732 35.76 9.51 8.25
N ILE A 733 36.80 8.77 7.83
CA ILE A 733 36.63 7.53 7.05
C ILE A 733 35.92 6.46 7.90
N GLU A 734 36.17 6.42 9.21
CA GLU A 734 35.49 5.51 10.13
C GLU A 734 34.02 5.91 10.35
N ILE A 735 33.73 7.21 10.54
CA ILE A 735 32.35 7.73 10.62
C ILE A 735 31.56 7.34 9.37
N GLN A 736 32.10 7.55 8.17
CA GLN A 736 31.42 7.22 6.91
C GLN A 736 31.20 5.71 6.73
N LYS A 737 32.12 4.85 7.21
CA LYS A 737 31.91 3.40 7.27
C LYS A 737 30.78 3.03 8.24
N SER A 738 30.73 3.62 9.43
CA SER A 738 29.66 3.37 10.40
C SER A 738 28.29 3.80 9.88
N ILE A 739 28.18 4.95 9.20
CA ILE A 739 26.96 5.39 8.51
C ILE A 739 26.53 4.36 7.46
N ALA A 740 27.45 3.93 6.58
CA ALA A 740 27.15 2.96 5.52
C ALA A 740 26.80 1.55 6.03
N ASN A 741 27.22 1.19 7.25
CA ASN A 741 26.85 -0.07 7.89
C ASN A 741 25.48 0.01 8.56
N ALA A 742 25.19 1.09 9.30
CA ALA A 742 23.88 1.31 9.92
C ALA A 742 22.76 1.45 8.87
N ALA A 743 23.04 2.13 7.75
CA ALA A 743 22.10 2.25 6.63
C ALA A 743 21.68 0.89 6.07
N LYS A 744 22.62 -0.05 5.89
CA LYS A 744 22.35 -1.42 5.41
C LYS A 744 21.62 -2.26 6.45
N TRP A 745 21.87 -2.01 7.74
CA TRP A 745 21.15 -2.67 8.83
C TRP A 745 19.66 -2.29 8.80
N ILE A 746 19.37 -0.99 8.61
CA ILE A 746 18.02 -0.46 8.44
C ILE A 746 17.37 -1.02 7.15
N GLU A 747 18.04 -0.91 6.00
CA GLU A 747 17.53 -1.43 4.71
C GLU A 747 17.17 -2.93 4.76
N LYS A 748 17.91 -3.73 5.56
CA LYS A 748 17.65 -5.17 5.74
C LYS A 748 16.53 -5.48 6.74
N THR A 749 16.34 -4.66 7.76
CA THR A 749 15.42 -4.95 8.89
C THR A 749 14.06 -4.30 8.76
N ARG A 750 13.88 -3.42 7.78
CA ARG A 750 12.71 -2.56 7.64
C ARG A 750 11.89 -2.93 6.41
N ASP A 751 10.61 -3.22 6.62
CA ASP A 751 9.61 -3.16 5.56
C ASP A 751 9.36 -1.68 5.20
N PHE A 752 9.38 -1.37 3.91
CA PHE A 752 9.05 -0.05 3.34
C PHE A 752 7.82 -0.14 2.41
N THR A 753 7.02 -1.20 2.52
CA THR A 753 5.74 -1.39 1.80
C THR A 753 4.55 -1.21 2.74
N ASN A 754 4.63 -1.71 3.98
CA ASN A 754 3.78 -1.26 5.08
C ASN A 754 4.36 0.02 5.72
N TYR A 755 3.53 1.04 5.93
CA TYR A 755 3.97 2.31 6.54
C TYR A 755 3.69 2.34 8.06
N ASP A 756 4.71 2.61 8.86
CA ASP A 756 4.53 2.98 10.28
C ASP A 756 5.37 4.21 10.67
N HIS A 757 4.96 4.86 11.76
CA HIS A 757 5.50 6.16 12.20
C HIS A 757 7.02 6.19 12.45
N PHE A 758 7.70 5.06 12.70
CA PHE A 758 9.16 5.07 12.89
C PHE A 758 9.94 5.23 11.57
N ILE A 759 9.31 4.98 10.40
CA ILE A 759 10.01 4.88 9.10
C ILE A 759 10.49 6.23 8.54
N ASP A 760 9.80 7.32 8.89
CA ASP A 760 10.16 8.68 8.47
C ASP A 760 11.54 9.11 8.99
N TRP A 761 11.92 8.65 10.18
CA TRP A 761 13.24 8.92 10.74
C TRP A 761 14.35 8.11 10.04
N ASP A 762 14.05 6.91 9.57
CA ASP A 762 14.95 6.12 8.73
C ASP A 762 15.18 6.81 7.38
N VAL A 763 14.11 7.25 6.75
CA VAL A 763 14.13 8.00 5.48
C VAL A 763 14.95 9.28 5.62
N LEU A 764 14.73 10.04 6.70
CA LEU A 764 15.54 11.21 7.03
C LEU A 764 17.02 10.83 7.19
N GLY A 765 17.33 9.80 7.99
CA GLY A 765 18.71 9.35 8.19
C GLY A 765 19.40 8.94 6.89
N LEU A 766 18.75 8.08 6.08
CA LEU A 766 19.25 7.58 4.80
C LEU A 766 19.45 8.70 3.78
N ALA A 767 18.45 9.57 3.59
CA ALA A 767 18.53 10.65 2.61
C ALA A 767 19.60 11.69 2.97
N ARG A 768 19.73 12.06 4.25
CA ARG A 768 20.76 13.01 4.72
C ARG A 768 22.18 12.40 4.72
N ALA A 769 22.27 11.07 4.78
CA ALA A 769 23.48 10.28 4.52
C ALA A 769 23.81 10.07 3.02
N ALA A 770 22.98 10.61 2.11
CA ALA A 770 23.04 10.37 0.67
C ALA A 770 22.99 8.87 0.26
N GLN A 771 22.31 8.05 1.07
CA GLN A 771 21.96 6.67 0.73
C GLN A 771 20.66 6.64 -0.09
N LYS A 772 20.41 5.51 -0.75
CA LYS A 772 19.16 5.31 -1.51
C LYS A 772 18.00 5.07 -0.53
N VAL A 773 16.92 5.82 -0.68
CA VAL A 773 15.63 5.53 -0.03
C VAL A 773 14.81 4.60 -0.95
N PRO A 774 14.16 3.54 -0.43
CA PRO A 774 13.26 2.69 -1.22
C PRO A 774 12.09 3.45 -1.83
N ALA A 775 11.74 3.16 -3.08
CA ALA A 775 10.65 3.87 -3.78
C ALA A 775 9.27 3.58 -3.17
N SER A 776 9.07 2.38 -2.63
CA SER A 776 7.84 1.93 -1.99
C SER A 776 7.47 2.78 -0.76
N TYR A 777 8.46 3.33 -0.05
CA TYR A 777 8.20 4.22 1.09
C TYR A 777 7.27 5.36 0.70
N TYR A 778 7.54 6.04 -0.42
CA TYR A 778 6.72 7.19 -0.79
C TYR A 778 5.31 6.78 -1.24
N ALA A 779 5.16 5.60 -1.86
CA ALA A 779 3.84 5.07 -2.20
C ALA A 779 3.04 4.77 -0.92
N ALA A 780 3.59 3.97 -0.01
CA ALA A 780 2.95 3.60 1.26
C ALA A 780 2.67 4.83 2.15
N PHE A 781 3.60 5.78 2.22
CA PHE A 781 3.43 7.06 2.89
C PHE A 781 2.30 7.89 2.26
N GLU A 782 2.24 7.99 0.92
CA GLU A 782 1.20 8.79 0.26
C GLU A 782 -0.18 8.13 0.39
N SER A 783 -0.28 6.80 0.34
CA SER A 783 -1.51 6.06 0.66
C SER A 783 -1.93 6.28 2.11
N TYR A 784 -1.02 6.15 3.08
CA TYR A 784 -1.31 6.40 4.50
C TYR A 784 -1.78 7.84 4.74
N VAL A 785 -1.16 8.83 4.12
CA VAL A 785 -1.60 10.25 4.23
C VAL A 785 -2.95 10.48 3.56
N LYS A 786 -3.30 9.77 2.48
CA LYS A 786 -4.65 9.80 1.88
C LYS A 786 -5.69 9.17 2.83
N ALA A 787 -5.43 7.97 3.35
CA ALA A 787 -6.34 7.27 4.27
C ALA A 787 -6.62 8.08 5.55
N GLU A 788 -5.58 8.67 6.14
CA GLU A 788 -5.69 9.57 7.31
C GLU A 788 -6.08 11.01 6.94
N LYS A 789 -6.39 11.27 5.66
CA LYS A 789 -6.91 12.53 5.08
C LYS A 789 -6.06 13.76 5.43
N GLY A 790 -4.77 13.56 5.67
CA GLY A 790 -3.86 14.59 6.17
C GLY A 790 -4.23 15.19 7.55
N GLU A 791 -4.95 14.47 8.41
CA GLU A 791 -5.46 14.97 9.71
C GLU A 791 -4.94 14.17 10.93
N PHE A 792 -3.67 14.37 11.30
CA PHE A 792 -3.06 13.64 12.41
C PHE A 792 -3.38 14.21 13.80
N ARG A 793 -3.60 13.31 14.77
CA ARG A 793 -3.96 13.66 16.17
C ARG A 793 -2.88 14.48 16.88
N LYS A 794 -1.60 14.20 16.62
CA LYS A 794 -0.42 14.80 17.25
C LYS A 794 0.24 15.79 16.30
N VAL A 795 0.74 16.92 16.80
CA VAL A 795 1.49 17.86 15.98
C VAL A 795 2.80 17.24 15.44
N THR A 796 3.43 16.37 16.24
CA THR A 796 4.69 15.67 15.89
C THR A 796 4.58 14.67 14.76
N ASP A 797 3.38 14.26 14.34
CA ASP A 797 3.25 13.44 13.14
C ASP A 797 3.48 14.30 11.89
N TYR A 798 2.82 15.45 11.75
CA TYR A 798 3.09 16.41 10.67
C TYR A 798 4.57 16.84 10.64
N GLU A 799 5.17 17.09 11.80
CA GLU A 799 6.56 17.58 11.91
C GLU A 799 7.57 16.52 11.43
N ARG A 800 7.39 15.27 11.89
CA ARG A 800 8.17 14.10 11.48
C ARG A 800 8.03 13.82 9.98
N MET A 801 6.81 13.80 9.47
CA MET A 801 6.50 13.57 8.05
C MET A 801 7.06 14.69 7.17
N ALA A 802 6.92 15.95 7.59
CA ALA A 802 7.47 17.09 6.85
C ALA A 802 9.00 17.02 6.76
N LEU A 803 9.69 16.62 7.84
CA LEU A 803 11.13 16.40 7.84
C LEU A 803 11.55 15.26 6.89
N ALA A 804 10.86 14.11 6.91
CA ALA A 804 11.16 13.00 6.02
C ALA A 804 10.98 13.36 4.53
N ILE A 805 9.84 13.97 4.17
CA ILE A 805 9.54 14.37 2.79
C ILE A 805 10.46 15.48 2.28
N THR A 806 10.82 16.43 3.15
CA THR A 806 11.85 17.44 2.82
C THR A 806 13.19 16.78 2.50
N SER A 807 13.56 15.71 3.23
CA SER A 807 14.87 15.06 3.10
C SER A 807 15.07 14.35 1.77
N ILE A 808 14.01 13.76 1.20
CA ILE A 808 14.03 13.09 -0.11
C ILE A 808 13.78 14.04 -1.30
N GLY A 809 13.76 15.35 -1.05
CA GLY A 809 13.59 16.35 -2.12
C GLY A 809 12.16 16.51 -2.63
N LYS A 810 11.16 16.05 -1.86
CA LYS A 810 9.75 16.32 -2.13
C LYS A 810 9.26 17.51 -1.31
N ASN A 811 8.02 17.96 -1.57
CA ASN A 811 7.48 19.19 -0.99
C ASN A 811 6.45 18.88 0.11
N PRO A 812 6.73 19.14 1.41
CA PRO A 812 5.77 18.92 2.49
C PRO A 812 4.57 19.88 2.47
N ARG A 813 4.58 20.90 1.59
CA ARG A 813 3.39 21.74 1.31
C ARG A 813 2.38 21.10 0.35
N ASN A 814 2.74 19.99 -0.30
CA ASN A 814 1.86 19.28 -1.21
C ASN A 814 2.15 17.77 -1.16
N ILE A 815 1.82 17.17 -0.02
CA ILE A 815 1.75 15.71 0.14
C ILE A 815 0.29 15.32 -0.07
N ALA A 816 -0.01 14.52 -1.10
CA ALA A 816 -1.38 14.10 -1.42
C ALA A 816 -2.43 15.26 -1.47
N GLY A 817 -2.01 16.50 -1.77
CA GLY A 817 -2.86 17.70 -1.76
C GLY A 817 -2.84 18.52 -0.47
N TYR A 818 -2.23 18.03 0.61
CA TYR A 818 -2.16 18.66 1.93
C TYR A 818 -0.85 19.45 2.16
N ASP A 819 -0.93 20.56 2.92
CA ASP A 819 0.22 21.33 3.37
C ASP A 819 0.51 21.06 4.86
N PHE A 820 1.50 20.22 5.13
CA PHE A 820 1.86 19.88 6.51
C PHE A 820 2.57 21.02 7.24
N ILE A 821 3.22 21.94 6.52
CA ILE A 821 3.82 23.14 7.13
C ILE A 821 2.72 24.04 7.69
N GLU A 822 1.60 24.18 6.98
CA GLU A 822 0.40 24.89 7.46
C GLU A 822 -0.23 24.22 8.69
N LYS A 823 -0.39 22.89 8.64
CA LYS A 823 -0.88 22.08 9.76
C LYS A 823 -0.03 22.16 11.03
N ILE A 824 1.26 22.48 10.91
CA ILE A 824 2.16 22.74 12.04
C ILE A 824 1.94 24.15 12.59
N TYR A 825 2.06 25.21 11.78
CA TYR A 825 2.01 26.58 12.30
C TYR A 825 0.61 27.03 12.75
N ASN A 826 -0.46 26.35 12.30
CA ASN A 826 -1.83 26.58 12.77
C ASN A 826 -2.30 25.58 13.85
N ASN A 827 -1.42 24.70 14.37
CA ASN A 827 -1.86 23.62 15.25
C ASN A 827 -2.33 24.11 16.64
N GLU A 828 -3.60 23.90 16.98
CA GLU A 828 -4.15 24.24 18.30
C GLU A 828 -3.54 23.41 19.45
N ARG A 829 -2.93 22.24 19.15
CA ARG A 829 -2.41 21.29 20.14
C ARG A 829 -0.88 21.32 20.32
N MET A 830 -0.21 22.33 19.75
CA MET A 830 1.25 22.50 19.73
C MET A 830 1.97 22.08 21.03
N THR A 831 1.51 22.56 22.19
CA THR A 831 2.14 22.33 23.50
C THR A 831 1.59 21.10 24.25
N MET A 832 0.62 20.36 23.70
CA MET A 832 0.00 19.19 24.38
C MET A 832 0.96 18.00 24.55
N GLN A 833 2.09 18.00 23.83
CA GLN A 833 3.17 17.02 23.99
C GLN A 833 4.39 17.62 24.72
N GLY A 834 4.16 18.73 25.44
CA GLY A 834 5.19 19.50 26.11
C GLY A 834 6.18 20.13 25.14
N THR A 835 7.44 20.25 25.54
CA THR A 835 8.50 20.88 24.73
C THR A 835 8.76 20.15 23.41
N ASN A 836 8.47 18.84 23.34
CA ASN A 836 8.68 18.02 22.15
C ASN A 836 7.98 18.58 20.89
N GLY A 837 6.72 19.02 21.02
CA GLY A 837 5.98 19.61 19.89
C GLY A 837 6.63 20.91 19.39
N VAL A 838 6.89 21.85 20.30
CA VAL A 838 7.51 23.14 19.92
C VAL A 838 8.92 22.98 19.34
N ILE A 839 9.68 21.99 19.83
CA ILE A 839 11.00 21.63 19.29
C ILE A 839 10.88 21.11 17.85
N PHE A 840 10.03 20.12 17.61
CA PHE A 840 9.87 19.53 16.28
C PHE A 840 9.18 20.48 15.29
N ALA A 841 8.27 21.35 15.75
CA ALA A 841 7.73 22.46 14.98
C ALA A 841 8.84 23.37 14.45
N LEU A 842 9.75 23.83 15.31
CA LEU A 842 10.87 24.66 14.90
C LEU A 842 11.77 23.92 13.89
N LEU A 843 12.16 22.66 14.18
CA LEU A 843 12.98 21.87 13.27
C LEU A 843 12.32 21.67 11.89
N ALA A 844 11.02 21.35 11.84
CA ALA A 844 10.28 21.16 10.60
C ALA A 844 10.12 22.47 9.81
N LEU A 845 9.64 23.55 10.45
CA LEU A 845 9.42 24.86 9.82
C LEU A 845 10.74 25.51 9.37
N ASP A 846 11.87 25.23 10.05
CA ASP A 846 13.18 25.73 9.65
C ASP A 846 13.93 24.84 8.67
N SER A 847 13.51 23.58 8.48
CA SER A 847 14.27 22.59 7.72
C SER A 847 14.66 23.07 6.32
N LYS A 848 13.70 23.60 5.55
CA LYS A 848 13.96 24.29 4.28
C LYS A 848 13.70 25.80 4.35
N ASN A 849 13.75 26.37 5.56
CA ASN A 849 13.28 27.72 5.88
C ASN A 849 11.87 28.00 5.32
N TYR A 850 10.91 27.14 5.65
CA TYR A 850 9.54 27.29 5.19
C TYR A 850 8.90 28.57 5.76
N GLU A 851 8.18 29.28 4.89
CA GLU A 851 7.46 30.50 5.24
C GLU A 851 6.34 30.23 6.26
N VAL A 852 6.19 31.13 7.23
CA VAL A 852 5.11 31.10 8.23
C VAL A 852 4.43 32.46 8.23
N PRO A 853 3.14 32.57 7.84
CA PRO A 853 2.41 33.82 7.77
C PRO A 853 2.39 34.58 9.10
N ALA A 854 2.40 35.91 9.05
CA ALA A 854 2.41 36.77 10.23
C ALA A 854 1.15 36.61 11.13
N ASN A 855 0.05 36.10 10.57
CA ASN A 855 -1.20 35.80 11.27
C ASN A 855 -1.29 34.35 11.80
N ALA A 856 -0.25 33.51 11.63
CA ALA A 856 -0.23 32.13 12.11
C ALA A 856 -0.47 32.03 13.63
N VAL A 857 -1.13 30.95 14.06
CA VAL A 857 -1.34 30.63 15.49
C VAL A 857 0.01 30.55 16.20
N TRP A 858 0.97 29.85 15.59
CA TRP A 858 2.35 29.68 16.04
C TRP A 858 3.34 30.20 15.00
N THR A 859 3.78 31.45 15.15
CA THR A 859 4.92 31.97 14.40
C THR A 859 6.22 31.42 15.00
N LYS A 860 7.29 31.35 14.19
CA LYS A 860 8.64 30.93 14.65
C LYS A 860 9.10 31.69 15.91
N ALA A 861 8.78 32.99 15.99
CA ALA A 861 9.04 33.81 17.18
C ALA A 861 8.25 33.32 18.42
N LYS A 862 6.93 33.09 18.32
CA LYS A 862 6.13 32.55 19.43
C LYS A 862 6.65 31.19 19.93
N LEU A 863 7.06 30.33 19.01
CA LEU A 863 7.62 29.00 19.32
C LEU A 863 8.95 29.12 20.07
N VAL A 864 9.86 29.99 19.63
CA VAL A 864 11.12 30.28 20.34
C VAL A 864 10.85 30.92 21.70
N ASP A 865 10.02 31.96 21.78
CA ASP A 865 9.70 32.66 23.04
C ASP A 865 9.08 31.70 24.07
N TRP A 866 8.22 30.78 23.63
CA TRP A 866 7.65 29.74 24.51
C TRP A 866 8.71 28.72 24.94
N LEU A 867 9.50 28.17 24.01
CA LEU A 867 10.56 27.20 24.35
C LEU A 867 11.58 27.79 25.34
N LEU A 868 11.93 29.07 25.20
CA LEU A 868 12.83 29.78 26.12
C LEU A 868 12.21 30.01 27.51
N ALA A 869 10.89 30.03 27.64
CA ALA A 869 10.21 30.14 28.93
C ALA A 869 10.22 28.81 29.72
N GLU A 870 10.21 27.68 29.03
CA GLU A 870 10.29 26.33 29.62
C GLU A 870 11.72 25.95 30.10
N GLN A 871 12.72 26.83 29.93
CA GLN A 871 14.07 26.54 30.42
C GLN A 871 14.14 26.59 31.95
N ASN A 872 14.49 25.45 32.55
CA ASN A 872 14.68 25.33 34.00
C ASN A 872 15.82 26.21 34.51
N GLY A 873 15.73 26.60 35.79
CA GLY A 873 16.72 27.45 36.46
C GLY A 873 18.13 26.85 36.58
N ASP A 874 18.31 25.56 36.30
CA ASP A 874 19.61 24.89 36.22
C ASP A 874 20.28 24.97 34.83
N GLY A 875 19.52 25.36 33.80
CA GLY A 875 19.95 25.52 32.42
C GLY A 875 19.44 24.45 31.45
N GLY A 876 18.90 23.33 31.94
CA GLY A 876 18.30 22.30 31.09
C GLY A 876 16.85 22.62 30.69
N PHE A 877 16.27 21.73 29.88
CA PHE A 877 14.85 21.77 29.49
C PHE A 877 14.17 20.46 29.93
N PRO A 878 12.96 20.52 30.49
CA PRO A 878 12.14 19.35 30.77
C PRO A 878 11.32 18.92 29.54
N LEU A 879 10.70 17.74 29.59
CA LEU A 879 9.64 17.38 28.63
C LEU A 879 8.36 18.19 28.88
N THR A 880 8.00 18.46 30.13
CA THR A 880 6.77 19.17 30.54
C THR A 880 7.08 20.21 31.61
N ASP A 881 6.34 21.33 31.64
CA ASP A 881 6.39 22.34 32.69
C ASP A 881 6.47 21.72 34.11
N GLY A 882 7.29 22.32 34.96
CA GLY A 882 7.54 21.92 36.35
C GLY A 882 8.31 20.61 36.55
N ALA A 883 8.62 19.85 35.49
CA ALA A 883 9.42 18.62 35.61
C ALA A 883 10.93 18.89 35.67
N ALA A 884 11.70 17.86 36.03
CA ALA A 884 13.16 17.92 36.02
C ALA A 884 13.70 18.02 34.58
N SER A 885 14.82 18.73 34.43
CA SER A 885 15.57 18.83 33.18
C SER A 885 16.06 17.45 32.72
N ASP A 886 15.84 17.13 31.45
CA ASP A 886 16.25 15.85 30.83
C ASP A 886 17.35 16.07 29.76
N ILE A 887 18.16 15.04 29.53
CA ILE A 887 19.32 15.08 28.62
C ILE A 887 18.88 15.18 27.16
N ASP A 888 17.90 14.38 26.77
CA ASP A 888 17.44 14.27 25.39
C ASP A 888 16.63 15.53 25.04
N MET A 889 15.71 15.93 25.93
CA MET A 889 14.93 17.16 25.77
C MET A 889 15.80 18.42 25.78
N THR A 890 16.84 18.50 26.63
CA THR A 890 17.79 19.62 26.58
C THR A 890 18.54 19.63 25.25
N ALA A 891 19.06 18.49 24.81
CA ALA A 891 19.79 18.39 23.54
C ALA A 891 18.92 18.76 22.34
N MET A 892 17.69 18.25 22.27
CA MET A 892 16.74 18.56 21.19
C MET A 892 16.28 20.02 21.21
N ALA A 893 16.10 20.65 22.39
CA ALA A 893 15.86 22.09 22.50
C ALA A 893 17.03 22.90 21.91
N LEU A 894 18.28 22.46 22.12
CA LEU A 894 19.45 23.10 21.51
C LEU A 894 19.53 22.90 19.99
N GLN A 895 19.04 21.77 19.45
CA GLN A 895 18.93 21.56 18.00
C GLN A 895 17.96 22.57 17.38
N ALA A 896 16.78 22.77 17.98
CA ALA A 896 15.78 23.74 17.53
C ALA A 896 16.28 25.20 17.64
N LEU A 897 16.93 25.56 18.76
CA LEU A 897 17.48 26.91 18.97
C LEU A 897 18.71 27.22 18.09
N ALA A 898 19.26 26.26 17.34
CA ALA A 898 20.51 26.43 16.59
C ALA A 898 20.44 27.51 15.48
N LYS A 899 19.28 27.71 14.83
CA LYS A 899 19.12 28.81 13.86
C LYS A 899 18.90 30.19 14.49
N TYR A 900 18.63 30.25 15.81
CA TYR A 900 18.22 31.47 16.51
C TYR A 900 19.33 32.18 17.29
N GLN A 901 20.58 31.71 17.18
CA GLN A 901 21.78 32.20 17.92
C GLN A 901 22.15 33.70 17.68
N GLN A 902 21.39 34.40 16.84
CA GLN A 902 21.50 35.85 16.64
C GLN A 902 20.72 36.66 17.68
N THR A 903 19.67 36.09 18.30
CA THR A 903 19.04 36.74 19.48
C THR A 903 19.88 36.46 20.72
N LYS A 904 19.96 37.44 21.62
CA LYS A 904 20.74 37.29 22.85
C LYS A 904 20.09 36.25 23.77
N GLU A 905 18.77 36.19 23.75
CA GLU A 905 17.92 35.37 24.60
C GLU A 905 18.08 33.88 24.26
N ALA A 906 17.99 33.51 22.97
CA ALA A 906 18.21 32.14 22.52
C ALA A 906 19.67 31.69 22.74
N LYS A 907 20.63 32.61 22.54
CA LYS A 907 22.06 32.34 22.77
C LYS A 907 22.39 32.16 24.25
N ASP A 908 21.86 33.00 25.13
CA ASP A 908 22.04 32.87 26.58
C ASP A 908 21.42 31.57 27.10
N ALA A 909 20.22 31.21 26.63
CA ALA A 909 19.61 29.91 26.95
C ALA A 909 20.44 28.73 26.43
N THR A 910 20.93 28.82 25.19
CA THR A 910 21.79 27.80 24.56
C THR A 910 23.07 27.57 25.36
N ASN A 911 23.73 28.64 25.80
CA ASN A 911 24.93 28.54 26.63
C ASN A 911 24.65 27.83 27.96
N LYS A 912 23.54 28.15 28.66
CA LYS A 912 23.16 27.43 29.89
C LYS A 912 22.88 25.95 29.63
N GLY A 913 22.22 25.60 28.52
CA GLY A 913 21.92 24.21 28.14
C GLY A 913 23.19 23.41 27.85
N LEU A 914 24.14 24.00 27.13
CA LEU A 914 25.47 23.41 26.90
C LEU A 914 26.24 23.24 28.21
N ASP A 915 26.22 24.25 29.06
CA ASP A 915 26.84 24.20 30.39
C ASP A 915 26.16 23.18 31.32
N TRP A 916 24.86 22.91 31.15
CA TRP A 916 24.14 21.88 31.91
C TRP A 916 24.50 20.48 31.38
N LEU A 917 24.37 20.24 30.07
CA LEU A 917 24.76 18.97 29.43
C LEU A 917 26.23 18.62 29.72
N SER A 918 27.13 19.59 29.66
CA SER A 918 28.55 19.40 30.00
C SER A 918 28.76 18.86 31.43
N LYS A 919 27.88 19.21 32.38
CA LYS A 919 27.89 18.70 33.76
C LYS A 919 27.25 17.32 33.92
N GLN A 920 26.28 16.94 33.07
CA GLN A 920 25.63 15.62 33.13
C GLN A 920 26.43 14.51 32.44
N GLN A 921 27.36 14.86 31.55
CA GLN A 921 28.18 13.89 30.81
C GLN A 921 29.16 13.14 31.74
N LEU A 922 29.16 11.80 31.66
CA LEU A 922 29.97 10.91 32.49
C LEU A 922 31.46 10.95 32.12
N ALA A 923 32.32 10.45 33.01
CA ALA A 923 33.78 10.45 32.83
C ALA A 923 34.25 9.68 31.58
N GLU A 924 33.46 8.68 31.17
CA GLU A 924 33.60 7.84 29.99
C GLU A 924 33.04 8.48 28.69
N GLY A 925 32.59 9.73 28.73
CA GLY A 925 32.07 10.48 27.58
C GLY A 925 30.58 10.30 27.28
N GLY A 926 29.95 9.25 27.83
CA GLY A 926 28.52 8.96 27.64
C GLY A 926 27.56 9.75 28.54
N PHE A 927 26.26 9.49 28.40
CA PHE A 927 25.17 10.07 29.19
C PHE A 927 24.28 8.98 29.81
N GLN A 928 23.61 9.30 30.92
CA GLN A 928 22.68 8.41 31.61
C GLN A 928 21.30 9.06 31.76
N SER A 929 20.32 8.60 30.98
CA SER A 929 18.89 8.94 31.18
C SER A 929 18.11 7.69 31.58
N ALA A 930 16.97 7.87 32.26
CA ALA A 930 16.11 6.82 32.85
C ALA A 930 16.82 5.76 33.73
N GLY A 931 18.10 5.97 34.08
CA GLY A 931 18.94 5.03 34.82
C GLY A 931 19.90 4.18 33.97
N SER A 932 19.79 4.17 32.64
CA SER A 932 20.72 3.46 31.74
C SER A 932 21.71 4.41 31.05
N VAL A 933 22.96 3.97 30.88
CA VAL A 933 23.91 4.64 29.99
C VAL A 933 23.63 4.16 28.57
N ASN A 934 23.10 5.03 27.72
CA ASN A 934 22.50 4.65 26.44
C ASN A 934 23.08 5.39 25.23
N SER A 935 22.79 4.88 24.03
CA SER A 935 23.32 5.42 22.76
C SER A 935 22.56 6.66 22.27
N GLU A 936 21.28 6.75 22.59
CA GLU A 936 20.31 7.72 22.10
C GLU A 936 20.57 9.11 22.71
N SER A 937 20.78 9.20 24.03
CA SER A 937 21.18 10.43 24.72
C SER A 937 22.54 10.97 24.25
N VAL A 938 23.49 10.08 23.92
CA VAL A 938 24.76 10.47 23.29
C VAL A 938 24.53 11.00 21.87
N SER A 939 23.63 10.34 21.12
CA SER A 939 23.27 10.73 19.76
C SER A 939 22.60 12.11 19.71
N GLN A 940 21.63 12.39 20.58
CA GLN A 940 20.95 13.69 20.61
C GLN A 940 21.92 14.84 20.93
N VAL A 941 22.89 14.63 21.84
CA VAL A 941 23.91 15.64 22.15
C VAL A 941 24.88 15.84 20.98
N ILE A 942 25.26 14.78 20.26
CA ILE A 942 26.06 14.91 19.02
C ILE A 942 25.31 15.71 17.95
N ILE A 943 24.01 15.46 17.76
CA ILE A 943 23.17 16.20 16.81
C ILE A 943 23.03 17.67 17.25
N ALA A 944 22.89 17.94 18.56
CA ALA A 944 22.82 19.29 19.12
C ALA A 944 24.09 20.11 18.86
N LEU A 945 25.26 19.56 19.20
CA LEU A 945 26.55 20.21 18.95
C LEU A 945 26.77 20.43 17.44
N SER A 946 26.50 19.42 16.62
CA SER A 946 26.64 19.51 15.17
C SER A 946 25.73 20.57 14.55
N SER A 947 24.49 20.69 15.04
CA SER A 947 23.53 21.72 14.58
C SER A 947 23.96 23.13 14.98
N LEU A 948 24.61 23.28 16.16
CA LEU A 948 25.17 24.54 16.65
C LEU A 948 26.52 24.92 16.01
N GLY A 949 27.06 24.10 15.10
CA GLY A 949 28.40 24.30 14.54
C GLY A 949 29.54 24.06 15.54
N ILE A 950 29.26 23.37 16.65
CA ILE A 950 30.23 23.04 17.70
C ILE A 950 30.84 21.68 17.38
N ASP A 951 32.16 21.64 17.27
CA ASP A 951 32.91 20.41 17.07
C ASP A 951 32.82 19.50 18.32
N LEU A 952 32.73 18.18 18.15
CA LEU A 952 32.78 17.24 19.29
C LEU A 952 34.15 17.28 20.00
N GLU A 953 35.15 17.89 19.36
CA GLU A 953 36.44 18.24 19.95
C GLU A 953 36.38 19.37 21.02
N ASP A 954 35.21 19.98 21.28
CA ASP A 954 35.02 21.02 22.32
C ASP A 954 35.36 20.50 23.73
N ASN A 955 36.19 21.26 24.45
CA ASN A 955 36.70 20.89 25.79
C ASN A 955 35.60 20.74 26.85
N ARG A 956 34.37 21.24 26.63
CA ARG A 956 33.21 21.02 27.49
C ARG A 956 32.71 19.57 27.42
N PHE A 957 32.92 18.89 26.29
CA PHE A 957 32.39 17.56 25.99
C PHE A 957 33.47 16.46 25.88
N LYS A 958 34.73 16.82 26.13
CA LYS A 958 35.82 15.90 26.45
C LYS A 958 35.87 15.61 27.94
N LYS A 959 35.99 14.34 28.31
CA LYS A 959 36.05 13.87 29.70
C LYS A 959 37.29 12.99 29.91
N GLU A 960 37.60 12.65 31.16
CA GLU A 960 38.89 12.05 31.55
C GLU A 960 39.20 10.72 30.83
N LYS A 961 38.16 9.93 30.49
CA LYS A 961 38.30 8.58 29.93
C LYS A 961 37.65 8.42 28.55
N GLY A 962 37.07 9.49 27.98
CA GLY A 962 36.33 9.42 26.72
C GLY A 962 35.68 10.73 26.31
N ASP A 963 35.07 10.71 25.13
CA ASP A 963 34.33 11.78 24.49
C ASP A 963 33.04 11.22 23.87
N LEU A 964 32.25 12.07 23.19
CA LEU A 964 30.96 11.66 22.64
C LEU A 964 31.07 10.61 21.52
N LEU A 965 32.08 10.71 20.66
CA LEU A 965 32.22 9.79 19.52
C LEU A 965 32.72 8.41 19.99
N SER A 966 33.75 8.40 20.85
CA SER A 966 34.26 7.18 21.47
C SER A 966 33.22 6.51 22.36
N ALA A 967 32.36 7.27 23.06
CA ALA A 967 31.21 6.73 23.78
C ALA A 967 30.21 6.05 22.82
N LEU A 968 29.75 6.75 21.76
CA LEU A 968 28.82 6.20 20.77
C LEU A 968 29.37 4.94 20.07
N GLN A 969 30.67 4.92 19.75
CA GLN A 969 31.35 3.76 19.19
C GLN A 969 31.25 2.52 20.09
N THR A 970 31.10 2.65 21.41
CA THR A 970 30.95 1.48 22.30
C THR A 970 29.62 0.75 22.19
N PHE A 971 28.63 1.33 21.50
CA PHE A 971 27.32 0.72 21.26
C PHE A 971 27.19 0.07 19.87
N VAL A 972 28.15 0.31 18.96
CA VAL A 972 28.12 -0.20 17.58
C VAL A 972 28.48 -1.69 17.55
N ASN A 973 27.62 -2.49 16.93
CA ASN A 973 27.74 -3.94 16.84
C ASN A 973 28.37 -4.40 15.50
N MET A 974 28.82 -5.66 15.46
CA MET A 974 29.50 -6.25 14.28
C MET A 974 28.59 -6.45 13.07
N ASP A 975 27.26 -6.39 13.25
CA ASP A 975 26.25 -6.43 12.19
C ASP A 975 26.03 -5.05 11.52
N GLY A 976 26.64 -3.99 12.06
CA GLY A 976 26.45 -2.60 11.62
C GLY A 976 25.35 -1.84 12.37
N GLY A 977 24.58 -2.53 13.21
CA GLY A 977 23.57 -1.90 14.07
C GLY A 977 24.18 -1.26 15.32
N ILE A 978 23.33 -0.59 16.10
CA ILE A 978 23.72 0.09 17.34
C ILE A 978 22.78 -0.38 18.46
N SER A 979 23.34 -0.67 19.63
CA SER A 979 22.64 -1.19 20.79
C SER A 979 22.16 -0.08 21.73
N HIS A 980 20.98 -0.22 22.33
CA HIS A 980 20.49 0.75 23.33
C HIS A 980 21.44 0.87 24.53
N THR A 981 21.96 -0.26 25.01
CA THR A 981 23.01 -0.32 26.05
C THR A 981 24.19 -1.14 25.58
N LYS A 982 25.40 -0.73 25.98
CA LYS A 982 26.67 -1.30 25.55
C LYS A 982 26.71 -2.83 25.68
N GLY A 983 26.83 -3.52 24.54
CA GLY A 983 26.94 -4.98 24.47
C GLY A 983 25.61 -5.73 24.48
N ALA A 984 24.48 -5.02 24.38
CA ALA A 984 23.20 -5.62 24.02
C ALA A 984 23.10 -5.84 22.49
N GLU A 985 22.04 -6.50 22.06
CA GLU A 985 21.72 -6.64 20.63
C GLU A 985 21.38 -5.29 19.99
N SER A 986 21.51 -5.24 18.66
CA SER A 986 21.24 -4.03 17.87
C SER A 986 19.75 -3.66 17.96
N ASN A 987 19.47 -2.44 18.41
CA ASN A 987 18.12 -1.93 18.60
C ASN A 987 17.77 -0.96 17.46
N TYR A 988 16.52 -0.98 17.03
CA TYR A 988 16.05 -0.19 15.89
C TYR A 988 16.22 1.33 16.11
N MET A 989 15.71 1.85 17.22
CA MET A 989 15.77 3.28 17.56
C MET A 989 17.21 3.73 17.85
N ALA A 990 18.00 2.90 18.53
CA ALA A 990 19.42 3.15 18.76
C ALA A 990 20.22 3.24 17.43
N THR A 991 19.96 2.33 16.48
CA THR A 991 20.59 2.33 15.16
C THR A 991 20.19 3.55 14.34
N GLN A 992 18.90 3.89 14.34
CA GLN A 992 18.34 5.06 13.68
C GLN A 992 18.94 6.38 14.22
N GLN A 993 18.87 6.61 15.54
CA GLN A 993 19.38 7.84 16.15
C GLN A 993 20.91 7.93 16.09
N GLY A 994 21.63 6.82 16.31
CA GLY A 994 23.09 6.79 16.20
C GLY A 994 23.59 7.00 14.77
N MET A 995 22.87 6.50 13.76
CA MET A 995 23.14 6.85 12.36
C MET A 995 22.89 8.35 12.12
N MET A 996 21.76 8.89 12.57
CA MET A 996 21.45 10.33 12.46
C MET A 996 22.52 11.22 13.13
N ALA A 997 23.09 10.80 14.26
CA ALA A 997 24.18 11.50 14.93
C ALA A 997 25.50 11.45 14.16
N LEU A 998 25.89 10.28 13.65
CA LEU A 998 27.07 10.14 12.80
C LEU A 998 26.92 10.97 11.50
N VAL A 999 25.73 10.98 10.91
CA VAL A 999 25.39 11.81 9.74
C VAL A 999 25.47 13.30 10.08
N ALA A 1000 24.91 13.75 11.21
CA ALA A 1000 25.01 15.14 11.65
C ALA A 1000 26.49 15.59 11.77
N TYR A 1001 27.36 14.72 12.29
CA TYR A 1001 28.78 15.02 12.48
C TYR A 1001 29.60 14.93 11.18
N ASP A 1002 29.35 13.97 10.27
CA ASP A 1002 29.95 14.01 8.93
C ASP A 1002 29.55 15.28 8.19
N ARG A 1003 28.27 15.69 8.29
CA ARG A 1003 27.78 16.90 7.63
C ARG A 1003 28.48 18.16 8.16
N LEU A 1004 28.69 18.27 9.48
CA LEU A 1004 29.55 19.31 10.07
C LEU A 1004 30.98 19.26 9.50
N LYS A 1005 31.64 18.10 9.53
CA LYS A 1005 33.04 17.94 9.09
C LYS A 1005 33.23 18.13 7.59
N THR A 1006 32.22 17.85 6.77
CA THR A 1006 32.21 18.09 5.31
C THR A 1006 31.74 19.50 4.94
N GLY A 1007 31.38 20.36 5.89
CA GLY A 1007 30.88 21.71 5.63
C GLY A 1007 29.52 21.74 4.91
N LYS A 1008 28.77 20.64 4.96
CA LYS A 1008 27.37 20.58 4.52
C LYS A 1008 26.49 21.23 5.57
N THR A 1009 25.27 21.63 5.19
CA THR A 1009 24.26 22.09 6.16
C THR A 1009 23.92 20.99 7.19
N GLY A 1010 23.41 21.37 8.36
CA GLY A 1010 23.09 20.44 9.45
C GLY A 1010 22.08 19.33 9.08
N LEU A 1011 21.90 18.35 9.98
CA LEU A 1011 21.01 17.20 9.76
C LEU A 1011 19.60 17.63 9.33
N TYR A 1012 18.95 18.47 10.15
CA TYR A 1012 17.63 19.02 9.87
C TYR A 1012 17.63 20.22 8.92
N ASP A 1013 18.78 20.85 8.66
CA ASP A 1013 18.90 22.01 7.78
C ASP A 1013 19.04 21.56 6.31
N MET A 1014 17.91 21.34 5.66
CA MET A 1014 17.74 20.74 4.34
C MET A 1014 17.74 21.76 3.18
N GLY A 1015 18.29 22.96 3.41
CA GLY A 1015 18.51 23.96 2.36
C GLY A 1015 19.41 23.46 1.20
N ASP A 1016 20.20 22.40 1.41
CA ASP A 1016 21.02 21.75 0.38
C ASP A 1016 20.26 20.67 -0.44
N VAL A 1017 19.04 20.31 -0.06
CA VAL A 1017 18.28 19.24 -0.73
C VAL A 1017 17.61 19.74 -2.01
N LYS A 1018 18.07 19.23 -3.15
CA LYS A 1018 17.47 19.48 -4.47
C LYS A 1018 16.11 18.82 -4.61
N ALA A 1019 15.22 19.39 -5.42
CA ALA A 1019 13.93 18.77 -5.73
C ALA A 1019 14.10 17.50 -6.58
N SER A 1020 13.28 16.47 -6.33
CA SER A 1020 13.26 15.25 -7.13
C SER A 1020 12.44 15.44 -8.42
N ALA A 1021 13.08 15.35 -9.59
CA ALA A 1021 12.36 15.33 -10.87
C ALA A 1021 11.69 13.95 -11.11
N PRO A 1022 10.46 13.89 -11.65
CA PRO A 1022 9.77 12.64 -11.93
C PRO A 1022 10.31 11.97 -13.22
N ASN A 1023 11.10 10.91 -13.05
CA ASN A 1023 11.47 10.03 -14.17
C ASN A 1023 10.30 9.10 -14.52
N LEU A 1024 9.29 9.63 -15.21
CA LEU A 1024 8.31 8.82 -15.94
C LEU A 1024 9.01 8.21 -17.17
N SER A 1025 8.98 6.88 -17.29
CA SER A 1025 9.63 6.11 -18.35
C SER A 1025 8.80 4.88 -18.66
N PHE A 1026 8.06 4.92 -19.75
CA PHE A 1026 7.05 3.92 -20.09
C PHE A 1026 7.69 2.67 -20.74
N PRO A 1027 7.39 1.44 -20.28
CA PRO A 1027 8.09 0.21 -20.69
C PRO A 1027 7.87 -0.19 -22.16
N ASP A 1028 6.89 0.41 -22.83
CA ASP A 1028 6.47 0.13 -24.19
C ASP A 1028 6.86 1.24 -25.21
N VAL A 1029 7.14 2.46 -24.74
CA VAL A 1029 7.78 3.52 -25.54
C VAL A 1029 9.25 3.18 -25.73
N LYS A 1030 9.49 2.26 -26.66
CA LYS A 1030 10.84 1.76 -26.97
C LYS A 1030 11.72 2.91 -27.48
N LYS A 1031 12.95 2.97 -26.97
CA LYS A 1031 13.94 3.99 -27.33
C LYS A 1031 14.11 4.11 -28.85
N GLY A 1032 13.97 5.32 -29.40
CA GLY A 1032 14.00 5.59 -30.84
C GLY A 1032 12.75 5.17 -31.64
N SER A 1033 11.64 4.81 -30.97
CA SER A 1033 10.33 4.65 -31.61
C SER A 1033 9.74 5.98 -32.07
N PHE A 1034 8.70 5.94 -32.90
CA PHE A 1034 8.08 7.15 -33.42
C PHE A 1034 7.47 7.99 -32.28
N GLY A 1035 7.87 9.26 -32.22
CA GLY A 1035 7.43 10.20 -31.19
C GLY A 1035 8.14 10.13 -29.85
N GLU A 1036 9.02 9.15 -29.58
CA GLU A 1036 9.70 8.94 -28.27
C GLU A 1036 10.15 10.24 -27.57
N LYS A 1037 10.77 11.17 -28.30
CA LYS A 1037 11.26 12.44 -27.74
C LYS A 1037 10.14 13.40 -27.40
N GLU A 1038 9.23 13.61 -28.33
CA GLU A 1038 8.06 14.44 -28.11
C GLU A 1038 7.20 13.87 -26.98
N ILE A 1039 7.13 12.54 -26.81
CA ILE A 1039 6.48 11.86 -25.70
C ILE A 1039 7.17 12.17 -24.37
N GLN A 1040 8.49 12.01 -24.31
CA GLN A 1040 9.27 12.23 -23.09
C GLN A 1040 9.29 13.71 -22.67
N GLU A 1041 9.49 14.65 -23.59
CA GLU A 1041 9.45 16.11 -23.34
C GLU A 1041 8.16 16.50 -22.60
N LEU A 1042 7.06 15.87 -23.01
CA LEU A 1042 5.75 16.12 -22.47
C LEU A 1042 5.61 15.39 -21.11
N ALA A 1043 5.96 14.12 -20.98
CA ALA A 1043 5.95 13.43 -19.69
C ALA A 1043 6.79 14.15 -18.60
N GLU A 1044 7.95 14.69 -18.97
CA GLU A 1044 8.82 15.49 -18.09
C GLU A 1044 8.19 16.82 -17.64
N LYS A 1045 7.45 17.49 -18.53
CA LYS A 1045 6.65 18.67 -18.17
C LYS A 1045 5.50 18.29 -17.21
N GLY A 1046 5.20 17.00 -17.02
CA GLY A 1046 4.04 16.46 -16.33
C GLY A 1046 2.80 16.39 -17.23
N VAL A 1047 2.97 16.73 -18.51
CA VAL A 1047 1.98 16.64 -19.56
C VAL A 1047 1.51 15.20 -19.56
N ILE A 1048 2.31 14.28 -20.03
CA ILE A 1048 1.92 12.89 -20.21
C ILE A 1048 2.07 12.10 -18.90
N ALA A 1049 1.17 11.17 -18.57
CA ALA A 1049 1.27 10.39 -17.34
C ALA A 1049 1.25 8.86 -17.52
N GLY A 1050 0.65 8.35 -18.59
CA GLY A 1050 0.42 6.92 -18.76
C GLY A 1050 -0.78 6.41 -17.96
N PHE A 1051 -0.94 5.08 -17.94
CA PHE A 1051 -1.97 4.36 -17.18
C PHE A 1051 -1.46 3.84 -15.84
N LEU A 1052 -2.39 3.32 -15.03
CA LEU A 1052 -2.15 2.49 -13.84
C LEU A 1052 -1.15 1.36 -14.06
N ASP A 1053 -1.27 0.63 -15.18
CA ASP A 1053 -0.34 -0.45 -15.55
C ASP A 1053 1.10 0.04 -15.88
N GLY A 1054 1.36 1.35 -15.73
CA GLY A 1054 2.66 1.99 -15.85
C GLY A 1054 3.10 2.31 -17.29
N THR A 1055 2.21 2.09 -18.26
CA THR A 1055 2.52 2.16 -19.68
C THR A 1055 2.05 3.46 -20.35
N PHE A 1056 2.56 3.74 -21.54
CA PHE A 1056 2.11 4.87 -22.37
C PHE A 1056 1.49 4.45 -23.68
N LYS A 1057 1.89 3.29 -24.21
CA LYS A 1057 1.22 2.62 -25.31
C LYS A 1057 1.05 3.50 -26.59
N PRO A 1058 2.01 3.54 -27.52
CA PRO A 1058 2.10 4.65 -28.50
C PRO A 1058 1.21 4.59 -29.77
N ASN A 1059 0.33 3.60 -29.93
CA ASN A 1059 -0.18 3.15 -31.25
C ASN A 1059 -1.66 3.41 -31.58
N LEU A 1060 -2.52 3.66 -30.60
CA LEU A 1060 -4.00 3.67 -30.59
C LEU A 1060 -4.65 4.83 -31.41
N GLU A 1061 -5.90 5.26 -31.18
CA GLU A 1061 -6.61 6.23 -32.07
C GLU A 1061 -7.37 7.33 -31.30
N LEU A 1062 -6.68 8.44 -31.05
CA LEU A 1062 -7.11 9.65 -30.33
C LEU A 1062 -8.59 10.06 -30.48
N ASN A 1063 -9.33 10.56 -29.48
CA ASN A 1063 -10.76 10.95 -29.60
C ASN A 1063 -11.20 12.22 -28.86
N ARG A 1064 -12.29 12.98 -29.16
CA ARG A 1064 -12.48 14.43 -28.76
C ARG A 1064 -12.84 14.69 -27.30
N GLY A 1065 -12.60 13.66 -26.51
CA GLY A 1065 -12.63 13.54 -25.09
C GLY A 1065 -11.25 13.28 -24.51
N GLU A 1066 -10.43 12.52 -25.21
CA GLU A 1066 -8.98 12.49 -24.98
C GLU A 1066 -8.39 13.79 -25.48
N ALA A 1067 -8.86 14.17 -26.67
CA ALA A 1067 -8.93 15.45 -27.34
C ALA A 1067 -10.14 16.24 -26.88
N ALA A 1068 -10.65 15.84 -25.72
CA ALA A 1068 -10.47 16.64 -24.56
C ALA A 1068 -9.08 16.47 -24.01
N ILE A 1069 -8.94 15.74 -22.91
CA ILE A 1069 -7.81 15.80 -21.99
C ILE A 1069 -6.60 16.64 -22.49
N LEU A 1070 -5.69 16.47 -23.50
CA LEU A 1070 -4.41 17.29 -23.71
C LEU A 1070 -4.36 18.87 -23.51
N PHE A 1071 -5.34 19.59 -22.96
CA PHE A 1071 -5.36 21.03 -22.70
C PHE A 1071 -5.68 21.60 -21.24
N ALA A 1072 -5.23 20.91 -20.17
CA ALA A 1072 -4.98 21.11 -18.67
C ALA A 1072 -3.96 20.30 -17.52
N ARG A 1073 -2.69 19.56 -17.42
CA ARG A 1073 -1.33 18.92 -18.08
C ARG A 1073 -0.30 19.32 -19.34
N ALA A 1074 -0.53 19.38 -20.70
CA ALA A 1074 -0.24 20.32 -21.88
C ALA A 1074 -0.99 21.69 -22.31
N LEU A 1075 -2.28 22.14 -22.10
CA LEU A 1075 -2.82 23.58 -22.16
C LEU A 1075 -3.42 24.31 -20.87
N ASP A 1076 -3.71 23.77 -19.67
CA ASP A 1076 -3.93 24.52 -18.36
C ASP A 1076 -5.16 25.35 -18.34
N LEU A 1077 -6.31 24.68 -18.34
CA LEU A 1077 -7.60 25.33 -18.37
C LEU A 1077 -8.77 24.57 -17.60
N LYS A 1078 -9.23 25.23 -16.48
CA LYS A 1078 -10.53 25.37 -15.67
C LYS A 1078 -11.79 26.15 -16.25
N ALA A 1079 -13.03 25.68 -16.16
CA ALA A 1079 -14.26 26.31 -16.77
C ALA A 1079 -14.56 27.86 -16.69
N PRO A 1080 -15.70 28.29 -17.25
CA PRO A 1080 -16.54 29.34 -16.66
C PRO A 1080 -17.39 28.80 -15.51
N GLU A 1081 -17.83 29.64 -14.56
CA GLU A 1081 -18.67 29.22 -13.40
C GLU A 1081 -20.18 29.16 -13.69
N SER A 1082 -20.65 29.87 -14.73
CA SER A 1082 -21.94 29.59 -15.38
C SER A 1082 -21.72 29.36 -16.90
N PRO A 1083 -21.14 28.21 -17.26
CA PRO A 1083 -20.70 27.85 -18.59
C PRO A 1083 -21.83 27.33 -19.50
N ALA A 1084 -21.69 27.50 -20.83
CA ALA A 1084 -22.71 27.11 -21.80
C ALA A 1084 -22.12 26.44 -23.06
N GLY A 1085 -22.21 25.10 -23.13
CA GLY A 1085 -21.71 24.29 -24.26
C GLY A 1085 -22.77 23.51 -25.05
N PHE A 1086 -22.50 22.23 -25.32
CA PHE A 1086 -23.14 21.29 -26.26
C PHE A 1086 -24.30 20.44 -25.65
N LYS A 1087 -24.60 19.15 -25.96
CA LYS A 1087 -25.88 18.45 -25.57
C LYS A 1087 -25.91 16.91 -25.38
N ASP A 1088 -24.81 16.19 -25.52
CA ASP A 1088 -24.78 14.86 -26.13
C ASP A 1088 -23.89 13.84 -25.38
N VAL A 1089 -23.66 14.10 -24.10
CA VAL A 1089 -22.34 13.92 -23.52
C VAL A 1089 -22.49 13.97 -21.99
N ALA A 1090 -22.11 12.98 -21.15
CA ALA A 1090 -22.75 12.57 -19.84
C ALA A 1090 -22.51 13.11 -18.35
N LYS A 1091 -23.17 14.15 -17.71
CA LYS A 1091 -22.55 15.29 -16.85
C LYS A 1091 -21.65 14.97 -15.66
N SER A 1092 -21.55 13.71 -15.36
CA SER A 1092 -20.57 13.14 -14.47
C SER A 1092 -19.26 12.70 -15.12
N SER A 1093 -19.31 12.32 -16.40
CA SER A 1093 -18.46 11.36 -17.13
C SER A 1093 -16.98 11.72 -17.11
N VAL A 1094 -16.05 10.90 -17.62
CA VAL A 1094 -14.60 11.06 -17.42
C VAL A 1094 -13.68 11.87 -18.43
N PHE A 1095 -13.99 12.32 -19.69
CA PHE A 1095 -13.43 13.21 -20.83
C PHE A 1095 -13.81 14.80 -21.03
N TYR A 1096 -13.97 15.66 -20.00
CA TYR A 1096 -14.35 17.09 -19.84
C TYR A 1096 -13.24 18.15 -20.03
N GLU A 1097 -13.06 18.99 -19.03
CA GLU A 1097 -12.14 20.09 -18.78
C GLU A 1097 -12.24 21.33 -19.66
N ALA A 1098 -12.85 21.13 -20.82
CA ALA A 1098 -12.77 21.94 -21.99
C ALA A 1098 -13.86 21.99 -23.13
N ALA A 1099 -15.17 21.86 -22.87
CA ALA A 1099 -16.36 21.74 -23.78
C ALA A 1099 -17.52 22.75 -23.55
N HIS A 1100 -17.67 23.11 -22.28
CA HIS A 1100 -18.40 24.24 -21.76
C HIS A 1100 -17.50 25.16 -20.91
N ALA A 1101 -16.34 24.64 -20.50
CA ALA A 1101 -15.07 25.31 -20.76
C ALA A 1101 -14.85 25.71 -22.24
N ALA A 1102 -15.51 25.08 -23.22
CA ALA A 1102 -15.65 25.51 -24.64
C ALA A 1102 -16.89 26.36 -24.98
N LYS A 1103 -17.07 26.61 -26.29
CA LYS A 1103 -17.72 27.82 -26.83
C LYS A 1103 -17.04 29.05 -26.22
N ALA A 1104 -15.71 29.06 -26.41
CA ALA A 1104 -14.79 29.67 -25.46
C ALA A 1104 -13.74 30.62 -26.03
N ALA A 1105 -12.52 30.15 -26.28
CA ALA A 1105 -11.63 30.78 -27.25
C ALA A 1105 -12.16 30.53 -28.67
N GLY A 1106 -13.22 29.73 -28.77
CA GLY A 1106 -14.09 29.51 -29.90
C GLY A 1106 -13.45 28.53 -30.84
N ILE A 1107 -13.01 27.36 -30.37
CA ILE A 1107 -12.24 26.43 -31.21
C ILE A 1107 -12.87 25.03 -31.41
N PHE A 1108 -13.16 24.11 -30.45
CA PHE A 1108 -14.33 23.23 -30.65
C PHE A 1108 -15.55 24.09 -30.48
N ARG A 1109 -16.08 24.37 -31.66
CA ARG A 1109 -17.40 24.89 -31.89
C ARG A 1109 -18.40 23.74 -32.02
N GLY A 1110 -17.99 22.50 -31.71
CA GLY A 1110 -18.76 21.27 -31.81
C GLY A 1110 -19.20 20.91 -33.24
N GLN A 1111 -20.06 19.89 -33.32
CA GLN A 1111 -20.88 19.56 -34.46
C GLN A 1111 -22.17 20.41 -34.53
N GLY A 1112 -22.83 20.35 -35.69
CA GLY A 1112 -24.17 20.92 -35.89
C GLY A 1112 -24.24 22.43 -35.65
N ILE A 1113 -25.19 22.86 -34.83
CA ILE A 1113 -25.38 24.27 -34.42
C ILE A 1113 -24.42 24.69 -33.29
N GLY A 1114 -23.35 23.93 -33.06
CA GLY A 1114 -22.53 24.02 -31.85
C GLY A 1114 -23.34 23.68 -30.60
N GLU A 1115 -24.26 22.73 -30.74
CA GLU A 1115 -24.94 22.08 -29.61
C GLU A 1115 -24.61 20.59 -29.50
N THR A 1116 -23.82 20.01 -30.40
CA THR A 1116 -23.30 18.65 -30.22
C THR A 1116 -21.79 18.75 -30.06
N PHE A 1117 -21.29 18.14 -29.02
CA PHE A 1117 -19.93 17.68 -28.87
C PHE A 1117 -19.97 16.25 -29.47
N GLY A 1118 -19.45 15.12 -28.99
CA GLY A 1118 -18.75 14.69 -27.78
C GLY A 1118 -17.29 14.32 -27.89
N ALA A 1119 -16.91 13.05 -27.64
CA ALA A 1119 -15.57 12.73 -27.20
C ALA A 1119 -14.81 11.36 -27.37
N GLY A 1120 -15.10 10.24 -28.07
CA GLY A 1120 -15.96 9.86 -29.19
C GLY A 1120 -15.57 8.47 -29.79
N GLU A 1121 -16.06 8.03 -30.96
CA GLU A 1121 -16.13 8.89 -32.14
C GLU A 1121 -14.67 9.49 -32.25
N LYS A 1122 -13.75 9.06 -33.14
CA LYS A 1122 -12.28 9.33 -32.93
C LYS A 1122 -11.58 10.22 -34.00
N LEU A 1123 -10.28 10.50 -33.92
CA LEU A 1123 -9.62 11.72 -34.46
C LEU A 1123 -9.17 11.66 -35.90
N ASN A 1124 -9.98 12.22 -36.82
CA ASN A 1124 -9.48 12.49 -38.16
C ASN A 1124 -8.53 13.68 -38.25
N ARG A 1125 -7.63 13.57 -39.22
CA ARG A 1125 -6.51 14.51 -39.39
C ARG A 1125 -6.96 15.88 -39.91
N GLU A 1126 -8.10 15.99 -40.58
CA GLU A 1126 -8.62 17.30 -41.02
C GLU A 1126 -9.26 18.10 -39.89
N GLN A 1127 -10.01 17.45 -39.00
CA GLN A 1127 -10.47 18.03 -37.74
C GLN A 1127 -9.26 18.36 -36.88
N MET A 1128 -8.27 17.47 -36.78
CA MET A 1128 -6.98 17.66 -36.10
C MET A 1128 -6.25 18.92 -36.57
N ALA A 1129 -6.05 19.12 -37.88
CA ALA A 1129 -5.47 20.35 -38.40
C ALA A 1129 -6.32 21.57 -38.04
N SER A 1130 -7.63 21.44 -38.20
CA SER A 1130 -8.58 22.47 -37.80
C SER A 1130 -8.63 22.71 -36.29
N VAL A 1131 -8.11 21.79 -35.46
CA VAL A 1131 -7.76 22.06 -34.06
C VAL A 1131 -6.51 22.91 -34.08
N LEU A 1132 -5.40 22.31 -34.49
CA LEU A 1132 -4.03 22.83 -34.41
C LEU A 1132 -3.81 24.21 -35.05
N VAL A 1133 -4.71 24.72 -35.91
CA VAL A 1133 -4.66 26.10 -36.43
C VAL A 1133 -5.32 27.14 -35.55
N ARG A 1134 -6.58 26.89 -35.15
CA ARG A 1134 -7.33 27.86 -34.32
C ARG A 1134 -6.66 28.08 -32.96
N ALA A 1135 -5.70 27.19 -32.67
CA ALA A 1135 -4.73 27.16 -31.60
C ALA A 1135 -3.91 28.41 -31.36
N PHE A 1136 -2.60 28.34 -31.61
CA PHE A 1136 -1.60 29.42 -31.57
C PHE A 1136 -1.94 30.62 -32.47
N GLY A 1137 -3.18 30.71 -32.95
CA GLY A 1137 -3.60 31.49 -34.09
C GLY A 1137 -2.68 31.25 -35.28
N LEU A 1138 -2.35 29.98 -35.58
CA LEU A 1138 -1.36 29.64 -36.61
C LEU A 1138 -1.74 30.32 -37.92
N LYS A 1139 -0.74 30.95 -38.54
CA LYS A 1139 -0.96 31.79 -39.71
C LYS A 1139 -0.44 31.10 -40.96
N ALA A 1140 -1.10 31.35 -42.08
CA ALA A 1140 -0.63 30.88 -43.38
C ALA A 1140 0.68 31.60 -43.73
N THR A 1141 1.76 30.84 -43.92
CA THR A 1141 3.07 31.37 -44.36
C THR A 1141 3.10 31.66 -45.86
N ASN A 1142 2.08 31.20 -46.60
CA ASN A 1142 1.98 31.17 -48.07
C ASN A 1142 3.02 30.25 -48.75
N GLU A 1143 3.71 29.38 -48.00
CA GLU A 1143 4.54 28.34 -48.61
C GLU A 1143 3.67 27.35 -49.41
N LYS A 1144 4.16 26.91 -50.57
CA LYS A 1144 3.41 26.03 -51.47
C LYS A 1144 3.32 24.61 -50.89
N VAL A 1145 2.13 24.26 -50.44
CA VAL A 1145 1.75 22.93 -49.96
C VAL A 1145 1.94 21.86 -51.04
N LYS A 1146 2.38 20.66 -50.65
CA LYS A 1146 2.69 19.52 -51.54
C LYS A 1146 2.05 18.22 -51.07
N LEU A 1147 0.85 18.32 -50.49
CA LEU A 1147 0.03 17.19 -50.08
C LEU A 1147 -0.82 16.75 -51.28
N ALA A 1148 -0.68 15.49 -51.72
CA ALA A 1148 -1.22 15.03 -53.01
C ALA A 1148 -2.74 14.75 -52.99
N ASP A 1149 -3.29 14.57 -51.80
CA ASP A 1149 -4.70 14.33 -51.46
C ASP A 1149 -5.35 15.56 -50.79
N LEU A 1150 -4.75 16.76 -50.92
CA LEU A 1150 -5.30 18.00 -50.35
C LEU A 1150 -6.71 18.31 -50.89
N ASP A 1151 -7.06 17.78 -52.06
CA ASP A 1151 -8.41 17.86 -52.64
C ASP A 1151 -9.44 16.91 -52.02
N SER A 1152 -9.00 15.96 -51.18
CA SER A 1152 -9.86 15.08 -50.37
C SER A 1152 -10.18 15.67 -49.00
N VAL A 1153 -9.57 16.80 -48.62
CA VAL A 1153 -9.86 17.51 -47.36
C VAL A 1153 -11.14 18.30 -47.50
N SER A 1154 -12.07 18.15 -46.55
CA SER A 1154 -13.31 18.91 -46.49
C SER A 1154 -13.05 20.43 -46.53
N ASP A 1155 -13.83 21.21 -47.28
CA ASP A 1155 -13.58 22.65 -47.49
C ASP A 1155 -13.53 23.46 -46.18
N ALA A 1156 -14.25 23.01 -45.14
CA ALA A 1156 -14.23 23.61 -43.79
C ALA A 1156 -12.90 23.40 -43.03
N HIS A 1157 -12.01 22.55 -43.54
CA HIS A 1157 -10.80 22.06 -42.89
C HIS A 1157 -9.54 22.15 -43.77
N ARG A 1158 -9.69 22.18 -45.11
CA ARG A 1158 -8.61 22.28 -46.10
C ARG A 1158 -7.58 23.36 -45.78
N LYS A 1159 -8.05 24.59 -45.53
CA LYS A 1159 -7.16 25.73 -45.22
C LYS A 1159 -6.36 25.51 -43.93
N ASP A 1160 -6.94 24.82 -42.96
CA ASP A 1160 -6.25 24.58 -41.70
C ASP A 1160 -5.18 23.46 -41.88
N ALA A 1161 -5.45 22.46 -42.71
CA ALA A 1161 -4.44 21.47 -43.15
C ALA A 1161 -3.27 22.10 -43.94
N GLU A 1162 -3.56 23.08 -44.81
CA GLU A 1162 -2.54 23.88 -45.50
C GLU A 1162 -1.63 24.61 -44.51
N ILE A 1163 -2.21 25.24 -43.48
CA ILE A 1163 -1.47 26.01 -42.45
C ILE A 1163 -0.57 25.09 -41.61
N LEU A 1164 -0.98 23.86 -41.28
CA LEU A 1164 -0.12 22.90 -40.56
C LEU A 1164 1.11 22.50 -41.38
N TYR A 1165 0.93 22.29 -42.69
CA TYR A 1165 2.05 22.00 -43.59
C TYR A 1165 3.00 23.19 -43.70
N GLN A 1166 2.43 24.39 -43.88
CA GLN A 1166 3.14 25.67 -43.96
C GLN A 1166 3.94 26.04 -42.69
N ASN A 1167 3.57 25.51 -41.53
CA ASN A 1167 4.28 25.71 -40.26
C ASN A 1167 5.14 24.50 -39.84
N GLY A 1168 5.30 23.49 -40.71
CA GLY A 1168 6.18 22.33 -40.49
C GLY A 1168 5.67 21.32 -39.45
N ILE A 1169 4.43 21.47 -39.00
CA ILE A 1169 3.80 20.60 -37.99
C ILE A 1169 3.52 19.23 -38.60
N THR A 1170 3.00 19.21 -39.83
CA THR A 1170 2.81 17.99 -40.62
C THR A 1170 3.61 18.03 -41.91
N LEU A 1171 4.11 16.86 -42.33
CA LEU A 1171 4.71 16.63 -43.65
C LEU A 1171 3.89 15.58 -44.45
N GLY A 1172 2.70 15.22 -43.96
CA GLY A 1172 1.93 14.08 -44.44
C GLY A 1172 2.33 12.75 -43.75
N ASN A 1173 1.76 11.64 -44.22
CA ASN A 1173 1.97 10.27 -43.73
C ASN A 1173 3.22 9.58 -44.34
N GLY A 1174 4.23 10.35 -44.73
CA GLY A 1174 5.44 9.86 -45.40
C GLY A 1174 5.28 9.56 -46.90
N ASN A 1175 4.09 9.18 -47.36
CA ASN A 1175 3.81 8.90 -48.79
C ASN A 1175 3.42 10.16 -49.61
N GLY A 1176 3.48 11.35 -49.02
CA GLY A 1176 3.06 12.61 -49.64
C GLY A 1176 1.57 12.93 -49.50
N ASN A 1177 0.81 12.09 -48.81
CA ASN A 1177 -0.60 12.31 -48.47
C ASN A 1177 -0.75 12.93 -47.08
N PHE A 1178 -1.73 13.80 -46.91
CA PHE A 1178 -2.17 14.34 -45.62
C PHE A 1178 -2.93 13.30 -44.80
N ASP A 1179 -3.76 12.50 -45.49
CA ASP A 1179 -4.69 11.50 -44.97
C ASP A 1179 -5.84 12.11 -44.16
N PRO A 1180 -6.72 12.95 -44.75
CA PRO A 1180 -7.70 13.75 -44.01
C PRO A 1180 -8.70 12.94 -43.18
N LYS A 1181 -9.02 11.73 -43.64
CA LYS A 1181 -9.98 10.77 -43.07
C LYS A 1181 -9.30 9.55 -42.44
N GLY A 1182 -8.01 9.71 -42.13
CA GLY A 1182 -7.26 8.77 -41.33
C GLY A 1182 -7.24 9.26 -39.89
N SER A 1183 -7.31 8.33 -38.97
CA SER A 1183 -7.16 8.52 -37.53
C SER A 1183 -5.80 9.12 -37.17
N VAL A 1184 -5.70 9.61 -35.95
CA VAL A 1184 -4.47 10.13 -35.35
C VAL A 1184 -4.11 9.27 -34.16
N SER A 1185 -2.81 9.00 -33.95
CA SER A 1185 -2.32 8.32 -32.75
C SER A 1185 -1.54 9.23 -31.77
N ARG A 1186 -1.22 8.73 -30.58
CA ARG A 1186 -0.41 9.31 -29.49
C ARG A 1186 0.93 9.71 -30.02
N ALA A 1187 1.62 8.76 -30.64
CA ALA A 1187 2.90 8.99 -31.27
C ALA A 1187 2.77 10.05 -32.36
N HIS A 1188 1.69 10.04 -33.17
CA HIS A 1188 1.47 11.08 -34.18
C HIS A 1188 1.26 12.48 -33.59
N PHE A 1189 0.68 12.60 -32.40
CA PHE A 1189 0.08 13.85 -31.98
C PHE A 1189 0.55 14.40 -30.65
N ALA A 1190 1.23 13.62 -29.80
CA ALA A 1190 2.35 14.10 -29.02
C ALA A 1190 3.44 14.69 -29.94
N VAL A 1191 3.66 14.10 -31.12
CA VAL A 1191 4.50 14.70 -32.18
C VAL A 1191 3.91 16.02 -32.71
N PHE A 1192 2.63 16.05 -33.11
CA PHE A 1192 1.97 17.32 -33.47
C PHE A 1192 1.87 18.29 -32.27
N LEU A 1193 2.02 17.80 -31.03
CA LEU A 1193 1.99 18.59 -29.80
C LEU A 1193 3.26 19.40 -29.69
N SER A 1194 4.36 18.77 -29.31
CA SER A 1194 5.66 19.45 -29.20
C SER A 1194 5.94 20.34 -30.42
N ARG A 1195 5.58 19.93 -31.64
CA ARG A 1195 5.81 20.72 -32.87
C ARG A 1195 4.95 21.96 -33.08
N SER A 1196 3.69 21.99 -32.65
CA SER A 1196 2.89 23.23 -32.73
C SER A 1196 3.07 24.11 -31.48
N LEU A 1197 3.53 23.50 -30.37
CA LEU A 1197 3.76 24.11 -29.06
C LEU A 1197 5.08 24.89 -29.09
N ASN A 1198 6.14 24.23 -29.54
CA ASN A 1198 7.44 24.82 -29.82
C ASN A 1198 7.46 25.62 -31.16
N ASN A 1199 6.32 25.96 -31.75
CA ASN A 1199 6.24 26.63 -33.06
C ASN A 1199 6.45 28.15 -32.97
N LYS A 1200 7.72 28.55 -32.84
CA LYS A 1200 8.12 29.96 -32.75
C LYS A 1200 8.36 30.55 -34.15
N LYS A 1201 7.29 31.02 -34.82
CA LYS A 1201 7.30 31.70 -36.13
C LYS A 1201 6.31 32.87 -36.23
#